data_AF-A0ABD3NII7-F1
#
_entry.id   AF-A0ABD3NII7-F1
#
_cell.length_a   1.000
_cell.length_b   1.000
_cell.length_c   1.000
_cell.angle_alpha   90.00
_cell.angle_beta   90.00
_cell.angle_gamma   90.00
#
_symmetry.space_group_name_H-M   'P 1'
#
loop_
_entity.id
_entity.type
_entity.pdbx_description
1 polymer ?
#
loop_
_entity_poly.entity_id
_entity_poly.type
_entity_poly.pdbx_seq_one_letter_code
_entity_poly.pdbx_strand_id
1 'polypeptide(L)'
;MCIFNFPSALGSNEFTDDKRPFTTVFFDSAQNGPRRVLKKGSKSKKDTIKENLSNNDTNEKEDVSCDSKTEETCYDEWYKPVSCSLMSEGGCPCPEGTERCDSDLANGCIGYCADACCDWNNEYMCSEAWQPNTGFCATVEDGCSCPEGQTECIKGQGFCSNACCDQTLEEHCYGPNNTSFCASIAAGGCPCPEGQVKCGADLNSYGWCGNECCDSITEEICVEYDDGYYQPFTNQYCAAIAEGGCPCPEGQEKCGADLANNNPGYCTDACCNSTTHETCYNPPSCALIVDGGCPCPDGQVKCEADLDNNYAGFCTDVCCDQKTEEICYNGCQPSQFCAKIIDGGCPCPENQVRCGQEETCYHPNGDTKSYCKAIADGGCPCPEGQTKCGADPQNNVAGWCIDVCCDVITEETCYEVDSNGEYKTSCKAIADGGCPCQEGWEKCGQASTLWMQSETMSTRHSHVWSSPSSLDSNITGWCLNIESEICCDATTEETCYEVDSFTLEYKTYCKAIVDGGCPCWDGWERCGADDATGYIGYCIDISDICCDFDTQLHCYDEYYLPYCYNITGVDDINCPVLQCNGNNNNTMMVNNDRKLAQGDNSLVSYLHHLETKYAKLSTIKSNDHVKDTYRQTLALKQEIHNLRRIINLHDVPPKRSAVKNRGLNFWAKH
;
A
#
# COMPACT_ATOMS: atom_id res chain seq x y z
N MET A 1 62.72 5.31 42.67
CA MET A 1 64.01 4.58 42.75
C MET A 1 63.69 3.09 42.67
N CYS A 2 64.31 2.39 41.72
CA CYS A 2 64.41 0.94 41.54
C CYS A 2 63.17 0.11 41.14
N ILE A 3 63.13 -0.12 39.82
CA ILE A 3 62.71 -1.32 39.07
C ILE A 3 63.53 -2.56 39.48
N PHE A 4 62.96 -3.77 39.34
CA PHE A 4 63.53 -5.04 38.83
C PHE A 4 62.54 -6.20 39.19
N ASN A 5 62.26 -7.26 38.43
CA ASN A 5 62.75 -7.81 37.16
C ASN A 5 61.77 -8.90 36.64
N PHE A 6 61.78 -9.13 35.32
CA PHE A 6 61.15 -10.24 34.55
C PHE A 6 61.89 -11.60 34.72
N PRO A 7 61.40 -12.75 34.18
CA PRO A 7 61.54 -13.12 32.75
C PRO A 7 60.18 -13.42 32.07
N SER A 8 59.95 -13.03 30.80
CA SER A 8 60.35 -13.75 29.56
C SER A 8 59.57 -15.05 29.35
N ALA A 9 59.18 -15.50 28.15
CA ALA A 9 59.12 -14.94 26.80
C ALA A 9 58.63 -16.09 25.90
N LEU A 10 57.90 -15.74 24.85
CA LEU A 10 57.95 -16.31 23.50
C LEU A 10 57.50 -17.75 23.22
N GLY A 11 56.60 -17.83 22.23
CA GLY A 11 56.80 -18.66 21.03
C GLY A 11 56.01 -19.96 21.04
N SER A 12 54.87 -20.03 20.35
CA SER A 12 54.74 -20.29 18.91
C SER A 12 55.18 -21.71 18.52
N ASN A 13 54.21 -22.55 18.15
CA ASN A 13 54.27 -23.63 17.16
C ASN A 13 52.79 -23.93 16.81
N GLU A 14 52.28 -23.48 15.67
CA GLU A 14 52.29 -24.23 14.40
C GLU A 14 51.67 -25.63 14.54
N PHE A 15 50.39 -25.75 14.16
CA PHE A 15 49.87 -26.96 13.53
C PHE A 15 49.47 -26.60 12.10
N THR A 16 50.34 -27.00 11.18
CA THR A 16 50.20 -26.91 9.73
C THR A 16 49.24 -27.96 9.18
N ASP A 17 48.48 -27.55 8.17
CA ASP A 17 48.05 -28.31 6.99
C ASP A 17 47.62 -29.78 7.16
N ASP A 18 46.31 -30.01 7.13
CA ASP A 18 45.74 -31.30 6.71
C ASP A 18 45.07 -31.15 5.34
N LYS A 19 45.83 -31.52 4.30
CA LYS A 19 45.41 -31.58 2.90
C LYS A 19 44.51 -32.80 2.69
N ARG A 20 43.20 -32.58 2.45
CA ARG A 20 42.32 -33.63 1.90
C ARG A 20 42.48 -33.71 0.38
N PRO A 21 42.64 -34.91 -0.20
CA PRO A 21 42.76 -35.07 -1.65
C PRO A 21 41.38 -34.98 -2.34
N PHE A 22 41.25 -34.01 -3.25
CA PHE A 22 40.19 -34.00 -4.26
C PHE A 22 40.43 -35.15 -5.24
N THR A 23 39.48 -36.08 -5.30
CA THR A 23 39.43 -37.14 -6.32
C THR A 23 38.49 -36.66 -7.43
N THR A 24 39.05 -36.12 -8.51
CA THR A 24 38.32 -35.77 -9.73
C THR A 24 38.31 -36.99 -10.65
N VAL A 25 37.13 -37.56 -10.87
CA VAL A 25 36.88 -38.64 -11.84
C VAL A 25 36.76 -38.01 -13.23
N PHE A 26 37.73 -38.25 -14.10
CA PHE A 26 37.64 -37.98 -15.53
C PHE A 26 36.87 -39.12 -16.21
N PHE A 27 35.72 -38.80 -16.81
CA PHE A 27 35.10 -39.65 -17.84
C PHE A 27 35.66 -39.25 -19.21
N ASP A 28 36.72 -39.96 -19.64
CA ASP A 28 37.05 -40.09 -21.06
C ASP A 28 36.18 -41.21 -21.65
N SER A 29 35.33 -40.86 -22.61
CA SER A 29 34.68 -41.82 -23.50
C SER A 29 34.78 -41.35 -24.93
N ALA A 30 35.92 -41.69 -25.55
CA ALA A 30 36.06 -41.82 -26.99
C ALA A 30 36.20 -43.32 -27.32
N GLN A 31 35.12 -43.94 -27.80
CA GLN A 31 35.20 -45.21 -28.53
C GLN A 31 34.80 -44.99 -29.99
N ASN A 32 35.76 -45.30 -30.86
CA ASN A 32 35.58 -45.46 -32.29
C ASN A 32 34.89 -46.80 -32.61
N GLY A 33 33.94 -46.75 -33.55
CA GLY A 33 33.62 -47.87 -34.45
C GLY A 33 32.15 -47.90 -34.92
N PRO A 34 31.82 -48.49 -36.08
CA PRO A 34 32.52 -48.60 -37.34
C PRO A 34 31.80 -47.85 -38.49
N ARG A 35 32.58 -47.54 -39.54
CA ARG A 35 32.10 -47.14 -40.86
C ARG A 35 31.04 -48.11 -41.39
N ARG A 36 29.80 -47.64 -41.65
CA ARG A 36 28.92 -48.25 -42.65
C ARG A 36 29.10 -47.54 -43.98
N VAL A 37 29.69 -48.29 -44.91
CA VAL A 37 29.68 -48.07 -46.35
C VAL A 37 28.25 -48.28 -46.84
N LEU A 38 27.60 -47.24 -47.39
CA LEU A 38 26.52 -47.40 -48.35
C LEU A 38 26.77 -46.52 -49.58
N LYS A 39 27.26 -47.22 -50.60
CA LYS A 39 27.03 -47.13 -52.05
C LYS A 39 26.69 -45.77 -52.68
N LYS A 40 27.59 -45.41 -53.61
CA LYS A 40 27.40 -44.66 -54.86
C LYS A 40 26.03 -44.84 -55.54
N GLY A 41 25.56 -43.73 -56.12
CA GLY A 41 24.61 -43.61 -57.22
C GLY A 41 23.74 -42.37 -57.01
N SER A 42 23.53 -41.40 -57.91
CA SER A 42 23.81 -41.30 -59.34
C SER A 42 23.67 -39.82 -59.77
N LYS A 43 24.43 -39.44 -60.80
CA LYS A 43 24.26 -38.33 -61.77
C LYS A 43 22.97 -37.49 -61.68
N SER A 44 23.08 -36.17 -61.82
CA SER A 44 22.98 -35.48 -63.12
C SER A 44 22.60 -33.98 -62.99
N LYS A 45 23.24 -33.18 -63.85
CA LYS A 45 22.84 -31.87 -64.41
C LYS A 45 23.06 -30.60 -63.57
N LYS A 46 24.16 -29.95 -63.95
CA LYS A 46 24.25 -28.53 -64.32
C LYS A 46 22.89 -27.97 -64.75
N ASP A 47 22.51 -26.80 -64.21
CA ASP A 47 22.60 -25.57 -65.01
C ASP A 47 22.70 -24.32 -64.11
N THR A 48 23.66 -23.50 -64.53
CA THR A 48 23.98 -22.10 -64.26
C THR A 48 22.78 -21.19 -63.95
N ILE A 49 22.89 -20.34 -62.92
CA ILE A 49 22.70 -18.88 -63.00
C ILE A 49 23.44 -18.24 -61.81
N LYS A 50 24.21 -17.19 -62.12
CA LYS A 50 24.93 -16.33 -61.19
C LYS A 50 23.94 -15.37 -60.53
N GLU A 51 24.09 -15.14 -59.23
CA GLU A 51 24.10 -13.78 -58.68
C GLU A 51 24.72 -13.77 -57.28
N ASN A 52 25.45 -12.70 -57.01
CA ASN A 52 26.27 -12.48 -55.81
C ASN A 52 25.43 -11.87 -54.68
N LEU A 53 25.84 -12.19 -53.44
CA LEU A 53 25.93 -11.33 -52.24
C LEU A 53 25.12 -11.76 -51.00
N SER A 54 25.88 -11.91 -49.92
CA SER A 54 25.52 -11.73 -48.51
C SER A 54 24.74 -12.83 -47.79
N ASN A 55 25.44 -13.91 -47.40
CA ASN A 55 25.06 -14.71 -46.24
C ASN A 55 25.62 -14.05 -44.98
N ASN A 56 24.74 -13.49 -44.15
CA ASN A 56 24.99 -13.22 -42.73
C ASN A 56 23.78 -13.76 -41.96
N ASP A 57 23.78 -15.07 -41.70
CA ASP A 57 22.82 -15.73 -40.81
C ASP A 57 23.23 -15.45 -39.36
N THR A 58 22.78 -14.32 -38.82
CA THR A 58 22.55 -14.18 -37.38
C THR A 58 21.08 -14.43 -37.14
N ASN A 59 20.80 -15.59 -36.54
CA ASN A 59 19.49 -16.02 -36.10
C ASN A 59 19.09 -15.19 -34.87
N GLU A 60 18.86 -13.88 -35.07
CA GLU A 60 18.24 -13.01 -34.10
C GLU A 60 16.75 -13.33 -34.09
N LYS A 61 16.26 -13.80 -32.95
CA LYS A 61 14.83 -13.84 -32.65
C LYS A 61 14.32 -12.40 -32.82
N GLU A 62 13.51 -12.16 -33.84
CA GLU A 62 12.79 -10.89 -33.98
C GLU A 62 11.79 -10.79 -32.82
N ASP A 63 12.10 -9.97 -31.82
CA ASP A 63 11.15 -9.58 -30.78
C ASP A 63 10.09 -8.66 -31.44
N VAL A 64 8.84 -9.12 -31.46
CA VAL A 64 7.70 -8.33 -31.95
C VAL A 64 7.41 -7.23 -30.92
N SER A 65 7.69 -5.98 -31.28
CA SER A 65 7.39 -4.80 -30.46
C SER A 65 6.19 -4.06 -31.05
N CYS A 66 5.05 -4.07 -30.36
CA CYS A 66 3.83 -3.36 -30.75
C CYS A 66 3.69 -2.02 -30.02
N ASP A 67 3.09 -1.02 -30.66
CA ASP A 67 2.72 0.22 -29.98
C ASP A 67 1.51 -0.03 -29.07
N SER A 68 1.75 -0.18 -27.77
CA SER A 68 0.71 -0.43 -26.76
C SER A 68 -0.44 0.60 -26.74
N LYS A 69 -0.31 1.77 -27.38
CA LYS A 69 -1.39 2.77 -27.47
C LYS A 69 -2.31 2.57 -28.66
N THR A 70 -1.85 1.95 -29.74
CA THR A 70 -2.60 1.84 -31.00
C THR A 70 -2.72 0.42 -31.50
N GLU A 71 -1.95 -0.51 -30.95
CA GLU A 71 -1.83 -1.89 -31.41
C GLU A 71 -1.93 -2.89 -30.25
N GLU A 72 -2.63 -3.99 -30.51
CA GLU A 72 -2.69 -5.19 -29.66
C GLU A 72 -1.60 -6.17 -30.11
N THR A 73 -0.82 -6.72 -29.17
CA THR A 73 0.08 -7.83 -29.46
C THR A 73 -0.72 -9.11 -29.60
N CYS A 74 -0.69 -9.72 -30.78
CA CYS A 74 -1.36 -10.99 -31.05
C CYS A 74 -0.44 -12.16 -30.72
N TYR A 75 -0.99 -13.16 -30.04
CA TYR A 75 -0.28 -14.34 -29.62
C TYR A 75 -0.74 -15.56 -30.42
N ASP A 76 0.17 -16.50 -30.66
CA ASP A 76 -0.20 -17.84 -31.11
C ASP A 76 -0.84 -18.67 -29.97
N GLU A 77 -1.23 -19.89 -30.29
CA GLU A 77 -1.76 -20.88 -29.33
C GLU A 77 -0.78 -21.25 -28.19
N TRP A 78 0.49 -20.84 -28.28
CA TRP A 78 1.55 -21.07 -27.28
C TRP A 78 1.91 -19.79 -26.51
N TYR A 79 1.10 -18.74 -26.61
CA TYR A 79 1.38 -17.42 -26.02
C TYR A 79 2.69 -16.79 -26.49
N LYS A 80 3.13 -17.06 -27.73
CA LYS A 80 4.25 -16.34 -28.35
C LYS A 80 3.70 -15.19 -29.20
N PRO A 81 4.27 -13.98 -29.07
CA PRO A 81 3.84 -12.85 -29.88
C PRO A 81 4.19 -13.12 -31.34
N VAL A 82 3.20 -13.04 -32.24
CA VAL A 82 3.35 -13.34 -33.67
C VAL A 82 3.09 -12.13 -34.56
N SER A 83 2.30 -11.16 -34.09
CA SER A 83 1.98 -9.94 -34.85
C SER A 83 1.44 -8.83 -33.96
N CYS A 84 1.33 -7.63 -34.51
CA CYS A 84 0.58 -6.51 -33.93
C CYS A 84 -0.68 -6.28 -34.77
N SER A 85 -1.82 -5.99 -34.13
CA SER A 85 -3.07 -5.62 -34.82
C SER A 85 -3.55 -4.26 -34.33
N LEU A 86 -4.00 -3.38 -35.22
CA LEU A 86 -4.50 -2.07 -34.83
C LEU A 86 -5.77 -2.23 -33.99
N MET A 87 -5.81 -1.56 -32.84
CA MET A 87 -6.99 -1.57 -31.96
C MET A 87 -8.22 -1.00 -32.68
N SER A 88 -8.01 -0.01 -33.57
CA SER A 88 -9.07 0.58 -34.39
C SER A 88 -9.67 -0.37 -35.43
N GLU A 89 -8.98 -1.48 -35.75
CA GLU A 89 -9.47 -2.52 -36.65
C GLU A 89 -10.09 -3.70 -35.89
N GLY A 90 -10.32 -3.53 -34.58
CA GLY A 90 -10.90 -4.55 -33.72
C GLY A 90 -9.88 -5.44 -33.04
N GLY A 91 -8.58 -5.14 -33.12
CA GLY A 91 -7.49 -5.88 -32.47
C GLY A 91 -7.25 -7.29 -33.03
N CYS A 92 -6.69 -8.18 -32.22
CA CYS A 92 -6.37 -9.55 -32.60
C CYS A 92 -7.65 -10.41 -32.77
N PRO A 93 -7.73 -11.25 -33.80
CA PRO A 93 -8.88 -12.12 -33.99
C PRO A 93 -8.98 -13.13 -32.84
N CYS A 94 -10.20 -13.36 -32.37
CA CYS A 94 -10.47 -14.39 -31.38
C CYS A 94 -10.29 -15.80 -31.97
N PRO A 95 -9.81 -16.78 -31.18
CA PRO A 95 -9.77 -18.18 -31.59
C PRO A 95 -11.13 -18.68 -32.09
N GLU A 96 -11.11 -19.61 -33.05
CA GLU A 96 -12.34 -20.19 -33.61
C GLU A 96 -13.22 -20.78 -32.49
N GLY A 97 -14.46 -20.32 -32.39
CA GLY A 97 -15.40 -20.70 -31.32
C GLY A 97 -15.55 -19.69 -30.19
N THR A 98 -14.74 -18.63 -30.16
CA THR A 98 -14.84 -17.54 -29.18
C THR A 98 -15.22 -16.22 -29.84
N GLU A 99 -15.91 -15.36 -29.11
CA GLU A 99 -16.23 -13.99 -29.48
C GLU A 99 -15.58 -12.98 -28.53
N ARG A 100 -15.39 -11.74 -29.00
CA ARG A 100 -14.72 -10.68 -28.26
C ARG A 100 -15.74 -9.97 -27.35
N CYS A 101 -15.58 -10.12 -26.05
CA CYS A 101 -16.43 -9.56 -25.00
C CYS A 101 -15.81 -8.30 -24.40
N ASP A 102 -16.65 -7.38 -23.92
CA ASP A 102 -16.23 -6.13 -23.27
C ASP A 102 -15.30 -5.24 -24.13
N SER A 103 -15.46 -5.29 -25.45
CA SER A 103 -14.77 -4.32 -26.32
C SER A 103 -15.47 -2.97 -26.23
N ASP A 104 -14.79 -2.00 -25.63
CA ASP A 104 -15.15 -0.59 -25.67
C ASP A 104 -14.07 0.17 -26.45
N LEU A 105 -14.22 0.12 -27.77
CA LEU A 105 -13.32 0.79 -28.72
C LEU A 105 -13.28 2.31 -28.51
N ALA A 106 -14.32 2.92 -27.91
CA ALA A 106 -14.35 4.35 -27.64
C ALA A 106 -13.40 4.74 -26.50
N ASN A 107 -13.17 3.82 -25.55
CA ASN A 107 -12.27 4.00 -24.42
C ASN A 107 -10.93 3.26 -24.59
N GLY A 108 -10.65 2.70 -25.77
CA GLY A 108 -9.42 1.94 -26.04
C GLY A 108 -9.38 0.56 -25.37
N CYS A 109 -10.52 0.06 -24.85
CA CYS A 109 -10.63 -1.28 -24.29
C CYS A 109 -10.98 -2.26 -25.41
N ILE A 110 -10.06 -3.17 -25.70
CA ILE A 110 -10.17 -4.07 -26.85
C ILE A 110 -11.04 -5.31 -26.54
N GLY A 111 -11.36 -5.54 -25.26
CA GLY A 111 -12.10 -6.70 -24.81
C GLY A 111 -11.26 -7.98 -24.72
N TYR A 112 -11.88 -9.09 -24.32
CA TYR A 112 -11.24 -10.41 -24.23
C TYR A 112 -12.04 -11.45 -25.00
N CYS A 113 -11.41 -12.52 -25.47
CA CYS A 113 -12.11 -13.59 -26.20
C CYS A 113 -12.70 -14.61 -25.22
N ALA A 114 -14.00 -14.90 -25.33
CA ALA A 114 -14.70 -15.92 -24.55
C ALA A 114 -15.70 -16.70 -25.41
N ASP A 115 -16.10 -17.89 -24.97
CA ASP A 115 -17.06 -18.74 -25.70
C ASP A 115 -18.48 -18.12 -25.79
N ALA A 116 -18.82 -17.21 -24.87
CA ALA A 116 -20.05 -16.42 -24.88
C ALA A 116 -19.89 -15.10 -24.11
N CYS A 117 -20.41 -14.01 -24.64
CA CYS A 117 -20.49 -12.71 -23.98
C CYS A 117 -21.87 -12.55 -23.33
N CYS A 118 -21.94 -12.64 -22.00
CA CYS A 118 -23.17 -12.32 -21.28
C CYS A 118 -23.25 -10.82 -21.03
N ASP A 119 -24.41 -10.22 -21.35
CA ASP A 119 -24.68 -8.84 -20.96
C ASP A 119 -24.84 -8.75 -19.44
N TRP A 120 -23.82 -8.23 -18.75
CA TRP A 120 -23.83 -8.09 -17.29
C TRP A 120 -25.04 -7.33 -16.73
N ASN A 121 -25.75 -6.54 -17.55
CA ASN A 121 -26.94 -5.81 -17.10
C ASN A 121 -28.22 -6.67 -17.09
N ASN A 122 -28.30 -7.69 -17.95
CA ASN A 122 -29.54 -8.40 -18.25
C ASN A 122 -29.41 -9.92 -18.21
N GLU A 123 -28.18 -10.44 -18.15
CA GLU A 123 -27.86 -11.86 -18.22
C GLU A 123 -26.83 -12.25 -17.17
N TYR A 124 -27.00 -13.46 -16.62
CA TYR A 124 -26.05 -14.12 -15.75
C TYR A 124 -25.32 -15.22 -16.50
N MET A 125 -24.01 -15.33 -16.26
CA MET A 125 -23.24 -16.49 -16.70
C MET A 125 -23.58 -17.68 -15.79
N CYS A 126 -24.43 -18.58 -16.31
CA CYS A 126 -24.70 -19.86 -15.66
C CYS A 126 -23.55 -20.80 -15.93
N SER A 127 -22.79 -21.15 -14.89
CA SER A 127 -21.74 -22.16 -14.98
C SER A 127 -22.11 -23.39 -14.17
N GLU A 128 -21.83 -24.58 -14.70
CA GLU A 128 -21.86 -25.78 -13.89
C GLU A 128 -20.66 -25.75 -12.91
N ALA A 129 -20.91 -25.97 -11.62
CA ALA A 129 -19.88 -25.89 -10.56
C ALA A 129 -18.64 -26.79 -10.80
N TRP A 130 -18.68 -27.71 -11.77
CA TRP A 130 -17.60 -28.63 -12.11
C TRP A 130 -16.84 -28.29 -13.41
N GLN A 131 -17.32 -27.32 -14.21
CA GLN A 131 -16.64 -26.83 -15.43
C GLN A 131 -16.78 -25.30 -15.54
N PRO A 132 -15.89 -24.51 -14.91
CA PRO A 132 -16.02 -23.06 -14.86
C PRO A 132 -15.92 -22.36 -16.23
N ASN A 133 -15.56 -23.07 -17.30
CA ASN A 133 -15.32 -22.50 -18.63
C ASN A 133 -16.45 -22.75 -19.64
N THR A 134 -17.49 -23.53 -19.30
CA THR A 134 -18.60 -23.83 -20.22
C THR A 134 -19.88 -23.14 -19.75
N GLY A 135 -19.81 -21.81 -19.59
CA GLY A 135 -20.95 -21.01 -19.18
C GLY A 135 -21.93 -20.77 -20.33
N PHE A 136 -23.22 -20.66 -20.02
CA PHE A 136 -24.23 -20.10 -20.93
C PHE A 136 -24.90 -18.90 -20.26
N CYS A 137 -25.36 -17.94 -21.06
CA CYS A 137 -26.05 -16.77 -20.54
C CYS A 137 -27.52 -17.10 -20.30
N ALA A 138 -28.03 -16.81 -19.11
CA ALA A 138 -29.46 -16.86 -18.79
C ALA A 138 -29.94 -15.48 -18.36
N THR A 139 -31.17 -15.11 -18.71
CA THR A 139 -31.72 -13.80 -18.33
C THR A 139 -31.93 -13.71 -16.81
N VAL A 140 -31.92 -12.49 -16.28
CA VAL A 140 -32.21 -12.21 -14.86
C VAL A 140 -33.58 -12.77 -14.43
N GLU A 141 -34.55 -12.84 -15.35
CA GLU A 141 -35.90 -13.34 -15.07
C GLU A 141 -35.98 -14.87 -15.04
N ASP A 142 -35.21 -15.55 -15.89
CA ASP A 142 -35.25 -17.01 -16.01
C ASP A 142 -34.43 -17.73 -14.94
N GLY A 143 -33.38 -17.08 -14.41
CA GLY A 143 -32.44 -17.69 -13.48
C GLY A 143 -31.66 -18.85 -14.10
N CYS A 144 -30.67 -19.38 -13.38
CA CYS A 144 -29.97 -20.59 -13.85
C CYS A 144 -30.80 -21.83 -13.51
N SER A 145 -31.19 -22.61 -14.52
CA SER A 145 -31.86 -23.90 -14.30
C SER A 145 -30.87 -24.89 -13.68
N CYS A 146 -31.02 -25.16 -12.39
CA CYS A 146 -30.15 -26.11 -11.70
C CYS A 146 -30.40 -27.56 -12.14
N PRO A 147 -29.35 -28.39 -12.26
CA PRO A 147 -29.50 -29.84 -12.49
C PRO A 147 -30.39 -30.50 -11.44
N GLU A 148 -31.08 -31.58 -11.82
CA GLU A 148 -31.96 -32.33 -10.93
C GLU A 148 -31.22 -32.77 -9.65
N GLY A 149 -31.67 -32.28 -8.49
CA GLY A 149 -31.05 -32.52 -7.18
C GLY A 149 -30.25 -31.34 -6.60
N GLN A 150 -30.07 -30.24 -7.34
CA GLN A 150 -29.46 -29.01 -6.86
C GLN A 150 -30.51 -27.90 -6.73
N THR A 151 -30.27 -26.97 -5.80
CA THR A 151 -31.09 -25.75 -5.64
C THR A 151 -30.22 -24.53 -5.89
N GLU A 152 -30.80 -23.48 -6.47
CA GLU A 152 -30.13 -22.18 -6.61
C GLU A 152 -30.01 -21.55 -5.21
N CYS A 153 -28.78 -21.35 -4.74
CA CYS A 153 -28.57 -20.94 -3.35
C CYS A 153 -28.73 -19.44 -3.10
N ILE A 154 -28.51 -18.64 -4.14
CA ILE A 154 -28.72 -17.20 -4.10
C ILE A 154 -29.42 -16.83 -5.39
N LYS A 155 -30.70 -16.46 -5.26
CA LYS A 155 -31.55 -16.07 -6.39
C LYS A 155 -30.89 -14.92 -7.16
N GLY A 156 -30.50 -15.18 -8.41
CA GLY A 156 -29.84 -14.20 -9.27
C GLY A 156 -28.30 -14.20 -9.19
N GLN A 157 -27.67 -15.23 -8.62
CA GLN A 157 -26.21 -15.43 -8.75
C GLN A 157 -25.83 -16.71 -9.51
N GLY A 158 -26.81 -17.52 -9.91
CA GLY A 158 -26.56 -18.66 -10.80
C GLY A 158 -25.76 -19.83 -10.22
N PHE A 159 -25.51 -19.83 -8.90
CA PHE A 159 -24.82 -20.93 -8.22
C PHE A 159 -25.80 -22.00 -7.76
N CYS A 160 -25.69 -23.18 -8.36
CA CYS A 160 -26.41 -24.38 -7.97
C CYS A 160 -25.55 -25.22 -7.01
N SER A 161 -26.10 -25.59 -5.84
CA SER A 161 -25.44 -26.49 -4.88
C SER A 161 -26.42 -27.55 -4.37
N ASN A 162 -25.87 -28.65 -3.86
CA ASN A 162 -26.64 -29.69 -3.18
C ASN A 162 -27.12 -29.23 -1.78
N ALA A 163 -26.50 -28.20 -1.20
CA ALA A 163 -26.89 -27.59 0.07
C ALA A 163 -26.71 -26.08 -0.02
N CYS A 164 -27.76 -25.33 0.31
CA CYS A 164 -27.77 -23.88 0.33
C CYS A 164 -27.87 -23.42 1.78
N CYS A 165 -26.74 -23.05 2.35
CA CYS A 165 -26.64 -22.65 3.75
C CYS A 165 -26.80 -21.14 3.85
N ASP A 166 -27.61 -20.70 4.81
CA ASP A 166 -27.66 -19.29 5.17
C ASP A 166 -26.33 -18.92 5.83
N GLN A 167 -25.46 -18.19 5.14
CA GLN A 167 -24.12 -17.83 5.64
C GLN A 167 -24.15 -17.07 6.98
N THR A 168 -25.30 -16.50 7.38
CA THR A 168 -25.45 -15.82 8.66
C THR A 168 -25.90 -16.73 9.80
N LEU A 169 -26.53 -17.87 9.50
CA LEU A 169 -27.12 -18.76 10.50
C LEU A 169 -26.58 -20.20 10.44
N GLU A 170 -25.91 -20.58 9.36
CA GLU A 170 -25.52 -21.93 9.03
C GLU A 170 -24.13 -22.00 8.40
N GLU A 171 -23.34 -22.97 8.85
CA GLU A 171 -22.04 -23.34 8.27
C GLU A 171 -22.24 -24.42 7.20
N HIS A 172 -21.51 -24.32 6.09
CA HIS A 172 -21.52 -25.32 5.03
C HIS A 172 -20.57 -26.48 5.36
N CYS A 173 -21.13 -27.66 5.62
CA CYS A 173 -20.43 -28.83 6.14
C CYS A 173 -20.27 -29.93 5.10
N TYR A 174 -19.21 -30.72 5.24
CA TYR A 174 -19.00 -31.94 4.45
C TYR A 174 -19.05 -33.17 5.34
N GLY A 175 -20.01 -34.06 5.05
CA GLY A 175 -20.13 -35.34 5.73
C GLY A 175 -19.05 -36.35 5.27
N PRO A 176 -18.93 -37.51 5.95
CA PRO A 176 -17.93 -38.53 5.66
C PRO A 176 -18.01 -39.13 4.24
N ASN A 177 -19.11 -38.89 3.52
CA ASN A 177 -19.30 -39.33 2.13
C ASN A 177 -19.21 -38.17 1.11
N ASN A 178 -18.58 -37.04 1.47
CA ASN A 178 -18.53 -35.82 0.67
C ASN A 178 -19.92 -35.21 0.37
N THR A 179 -20.93 -35.59 1.14
CA THR A 179 -22.28 -35.00 1.07
C THR A 179 -22.25 -33.66 1.78
N SER A 180 -22.56 -32.58 1.06
CA SER A 180 -22.71 -31.27 1.68
C SER A 180 -24.02 -31.17 2.46
N PHE A 181 -23.99 -30.50 3.60
CA PHE A 181 -25.16 -30.17 4.41
C PHE A 181 -24.92 -28.88 5.18
N CYS A 182 -25.99 -28.27 5.69
CA CYS A 182 -25.91 -27.04 6.49
C CYS A 182 -26.05 -27.38 7.97
N ALA A 183 -25.19 -26.81 8.81
CA ALA A 183 -25.28 -26.94 10.26
C ALA A 183 -25.43 -25.56 10.90
N SER A 184 -26.40 -25.40 11.79
CA SER A 184 -26.64 -24.11 12.44
C SER A 184 -25.41 -23.63 13.21
N ILE A 185 -24.96 -22.40 12.96
CA ILE A 185 -23.89 -21.72 13.71
C ILE A 185 -24.26 -21.63 15.19
N ALA A 186 -25.52 -21.32 15.50
CA ALA A 186 -26.02 -21.28 16.88
C ALA A 186 -26.01 -22.66 17.58
N ALA A 187 -25.99 -23.76 16.82
CA ALA A 187 -25.79 -25.12 17.34
C ALA A 187 -24.30 -25.51 17.39
N GLY A 188 -23.41 -24.56 17.16
CA GLY A 188 -21.96 -24.75 17.11
C GLY A 188 -21.44 -25.14 15.74
N GLY A 189 -22.18 -25.03 14.63
CA GLY A 189 -21.71 -25.31 13.26
C GLY A 189 -21.50 -26.79 12.93
N CYS A 190 -20.59 -27.09 12.01
CA CYS A 190 -20.31 -28.45 11.53
C CYS A 190 -19.86 -29.40 12.65
N PRO A 191 -20.38 -30.64 12.72
CA PRO A 191 -19.95 -31.62 13.69
C PRO A 191 -18.49 -32.02 13.44
N CYS A 192 -17.74 -32.22 14.52
CA CYS A 192 -16.36 -32.67 14.41
C CYS A 192 -16.26 -34.16 14.04
N PRO A 193 -15.18 -34.56 13.35
CA PRO A 193 -14.85 -35.96 13.13
C PRO A 193 -14.83 -36.76 14.43
N GLU A 194 -15.11 -38.06 14.35
CA GLU A 194 -15.07 -38.95 15.52
C GLU A 194 -13.70 -38.88 16.23
N GLY A 195 -13.71 -38.56 17.52
CA GLY A 195 -12.51 -38.35 18.34
C GLY A 195 -12.06 -36.90 18.50
N GLN A 196 -12.71 -35.95 17.81
CA GLN A 196 -12.45 -34.52 17.98
C GLN A 196 -13.61 -33.83 18.71
N VAL A 197 -13.27 -32.80 19.50
CA VAL A 197 -14.18 -31.88 20.15
C VAL A 197 -14.17 -30.55 19.41
N LYS A 198 -15.28 -29.82 19.50
CA LYS A 198 -15.44 -28.53 18.86
C LYS A 198 -15.00 -27.41 19.82
N CYS A 199 -14.02 -26.62 19.40
CA CYS A 199 -13.32 -25.63 20.21
C CYS A 199 -13.56 -24.23 19.68
N GLY A 200 -13.64 -23.23 20.56
CA GLY A 200 -13.83 -21.83 20.16
C GLY A 200 -15.15 -21.53 19.43
N ALA A 201 -16.14 -22.43 19.52
CA ALA A 201 -17.49 -22.16 19.04
C ALA A 201 -18.23 -21.29 20.07
N ASP A 202 -18.75 -20.16 19.63
CA ASP A 202 -19.61 -19.29 20.43
C ASP A 202 -20.87 -18.90 19.62
N LEU A 203 -21.64 -17.90 20.08
CA LEU A 203 -22.87 -17.49 19.39
C LEU A 203 -22.61 -16.90 17.99
N ASN A 204 -21.38 -16.49 17.68
CA ASN A 204 -20.98 -15.82 16.44
C ASN A 204 -19.81 -16.51 15.71
N SER A 205 -19.13 -17.47 16.34
CA SER A 205 -18.00 -18.23 15.79
C SER A 205 -18.38 -19.69 15.61
N TYR A 206 -18.11 -20.22 14.42
CA TYR A 206 -18.34 -21.62 14.10
C TYR A 206 -17.33 -22.56 14.76
N GLY A 207 -16.30 -22.07 15.47
CA GLY A 207 -15.29 -22.89 16.14
C GLY A 207 -14.47 -23.80 15.20
N TRP A 208 -13.54 -24.56 15.76
CA TRP A 208 -12.67 -25.49 15.03
C TRP A 208 -12.66 -26.85 15.71
N CYS A 209 -12.36 -27.91 14.95
CA CYS A 209 -12.29 -29.26 15.51
C CYS A 209 -10.86 -29.59 15.95
N GLY A 210 -10.71 -29.91 17.23
CA GLY A 210 -9.45 -30.28 17.87
C GLY A 210 -9.60 -31.56 18.68
N ASN A 211 -8.50 -32.22 19.03
CA ASN A 211 -8.57 -33.35 19.98
C ASN A 211 -8.85 -32.87 21.41
N GLU A 212 -8.42 -31.65 21.73
CA GLU A 212 -8.64 -30.97 23.01
C GLU A 212 -8.92 -29.48 22.75
N CYS A 213 -9.73 -28.86 23.62
CA CYS A 213 -10.03 -27.43 23.56
C CYS A 213 -9.33 -26.73 24.73
N CYS A 214 -8.36 -25.88 24.41
CA CYS A 214 -7.75 -25.00 25.39
C CYS A 214 -8.53 -23.70 25.49
N ASP A 215 -8.78 -23.25 26.71
CA ASP A 215 -9.33 -21.91 26.94
C ASP A 215 -8.28 -20.88 26.50
N SER A 216 -8.55 -20.13 25.42
CA SER A 216 -7.62 -19.14 24.87
C SER A 216 -7.25 -18.01 25.83
N ILE A 217 -7.98 -17.84 26.94
CA ILE A 217 -7.72 -16.83 27.96
C ILE A 217 -6.84 -17.39 29.09
N THR A 218 -7.03 -18.66 29.47
CA THR A 218 -6.40 -19.23 30.67
C THR A 218 -5.39 -20.33 30.38
N GLU A 219 -5.36 -20.85 29.16
CA GLU A 219 -4.55 -21.99 28.73
C GLU A 219 -3.88 -21.71 27.37
N GLU A 220 -2.69 -22.29 27.19
CA GLU A 220 -1.93 -22.28 25.94
C GLU A 220 -1.98 -23.68 25.32
N ILE A 221 -2.13 -23.76 23.98
CA ILE A 221 -2.02 -25.03 23.25
C ILE A 221 -0.54 -25.38 23.12
N CYS A 222 -0.14 -26.49 23.72
CA CYS A 222 1.22 -27.01 23.71
C CYS A 222 1.35 -28.18 22.74
N VAL A 223 2.51 -28.28 22.10
CA VAL A 223 2.83 -29.38 21.19
C VAL A 223 4.05 -30.12 21.73
N GLU A 224 3.92 -31.42 22.00
CA GLU A 224 5.08 -32.27 22.29
C GLU A 224 5.87 -32.55 21.01
N TYR A 225 7.16 -32.23 21.02
CA TYR A 225 8.09 -32.58 19.94
C TYR A 225 8.71 -33.95 20.22
N ASP A 226 8.20 -34.99 19.56
CA ASP A 226 8.89 -36.29 19.48
C ASP A 226 10.01 -36.20 18.43
N ASP A 227 11.26 -36.45 18.85
CA ASP A 227 12.45 -36.60 17.99
C ASP A 227 12.79 -35.43 17.03
N GLY A 228 12.35 -34.20 17.35
CA GLY A 228 12.67 -33.00 16.55
C GLY A 228 11.92 -32.89 15.23
N TYR A 229 10.89 -33.71 14.99
CA TYR A 229 10.03 -33.62 13.81
C TYR A 229 8.66 -33.04 14.18
N TYR A 230 8.30 -31.90 13.59
CA TYR A 230 7.02 -31.25 13.84
C TYR A 230 5.85 -32.10 13.30
N GLN A 231 5.06 -32.69 14.21
CA GLN A 231 3.79 -33.36 13.89
C GLN A 231 2.61 -32.53 14.43
N PRO A 232 2.03 -31.65 13.61
CA PRO A 232 1.07 -30.64 14.10
C PRO A 232 -0.24 -31.18 14.70
N PHE A 233 -0.53 -32.48 14.65
CA PHE A 233 -1.89 -32.98 14.91
C PHE A 233 -2.00 -34.13 15.92
N THR A 234 -0.90 -34.71 16.43
CA THR A 234 -0.98 -35.95 17.22
C THR A 234 -0.80 -35.76 18.72
N ASN A 235 -0.05 -34.75 19.17
CA ASN A 235 0.25 -34.56 20.60
C ASN A 235 0.07 -33.09 21.04
N GLN A 236 -1.16 -32.58 20.90
CA GLN A 236 -1.52 -31.27 21.47
C GLN A 236 -2.10 -31.47 22.89
N TYR A 237 -1.72 -30.60 23.83
CA TYR A 237 -2.29 -30.56 25.18
C TYR A 237 -2.41 -29.12 25.66
N CYS A 238 -3.29 -28.87 26.63
CA CYS A 238 -3.45 -27.54 27.23
C CYS A 238 -2.55 -27.37 28.45
N ALA A 239 -1.86 -26.24 28.56
CA ALA A 239 -1.15 -25.85 29.77
C ALA A 239 -1.67 -24.51 30.29
N ALA A 240 -1.99 -24.43 31.58
CA ALA A 240 -2.48 -23.20 32.18
C ALA A 240 -1.44 -22.08 32.08
N ILE A 241 -1.82 -20.93 31.52
CA ILE A 241 -0.98 -19.72 31.42
C ILE A 241 -0.56 -19.27 32.83
N ALA A 242 -1.46 -19.40 33.81
CA ALA A 242 -1.20 -19.09 35.22
C ALA A 242 -0.09 -19.95 35.85
N GLU A 243 0.17 -21.14 35.30
CA GLU A 243 1.24 -22.05 35.72
C GLU A 243 2.51 -21.90 34.86
N GLY A 244 2.55 -20.88 33.99
CA GLY A 244 3.66 -20.61 33.08
C GLY A 244 3.42 -21.07 31.64
N GLY A 245 2.26 -21.64 31.31
CA GLY A 245 1.91 -22.14 29.97
C GLY A 245 2.78 -23.33 29.54
N CYS A 246 3.02 -23.47 28.23
CA CYS A 246 3.81 -24.58 27.70
C CYS A 246 5.26 -24.58 28.21
N PRO A 247 5.81 -25.75 28.60
CA PRO A 247 7.21 -25.88 28.96
C PRO A 247 8.10 -25.67 27.74
N CYS A 248 9.25 -25.02 27.94
CA CYS A 248 10.22 -24.84 26.86
C CYS A 248 11.01 -26.12 26.56
N PRO A 249 11.42 -26.31 25.30
CA PRO A 249 12.36 -27.37 24.93
C PRO A 249 13.63 -27.33 25.79
N GLU A 250 14.28 -28.49 25.98
CA GLU A 250 15.51 -28.59 26.76
C GLU A 250 16.59 -27.64 26.20
N GLY A 251 17.10 -26.75 27.05
CA GLY A 251 18.08 -25.72 26.69
C GLY A 251 17.50 -24.32 26.43
N GLN A 252 16.18 -24.16 26.42
CA GLN A 252 15.50 -22.88 26.27
C GLN A 252 14.85 -22.42 27.58
N GLU A 253 14.69 -21.11 27.73
CA GLU A 253 13.94 -20.48 28.80
C GLU A 253 12.71 -19.73 28.24
N LYS A 254 11.67 -19.62 29.07
CA LYS A 254 10.43 -18.93 28.68
C LYS A 254 10.55 -17.44 28.97
N CYS A 255 10.44 -16.63 27.94
CA CYS A 255 10.66 -15.20 27.97
C CYS A 255 9.40 -14.43 27.62
N GLY A 256 9.28 -13.20 28.13
CA GLY A 256 8.14 -12.34 27.84
C GLY A 256 6.80 -12.83 28.40
N ALA A 257 6.81 -13.80 29.33
CA ALA A 257 5.60 -14.23 30.02
C ALA A 257 5.10 -13.10 30.92
N ASP A 258 3.85 -12.69 30.71
CA ASP A 258 3.18 -11.64 31.48
C ASP A 258 1.83 -12.17 31.96
N LEU A 259 1.86 -12.71 33.18
CA LEU A 259 0.69 -13.24 33.88
C LEU A 259 -0.41 -12.20 34.09
N ALA A 260 -0.09 -10.91 34.14
CA ALA A 260 -1.10 -9.86 34.32
C ALA A 260 -1.93 -9.62 33.05
N ASN A 261 -1.36 -9.94 31.89
CA ASN A 261 -1.97 -9.73 30.58
C ASN A 261 -2.30 -11.05 29.84
N ASN A 262 -2.28 -12.19 30.54
CA ASN A 262 -2.44 -13.53 29.96
C ASN A 262 -1.50 -13.80 28.77
N ASN A 263 -0.28 -13.26 28.80
CA ASN A 263 0.73 -13.57 27.80
C ASN A 263 1.56 -14.77 28.28
N PRO A 264 1.47 -15.94 27.64
CA PRO A 264 2.23 -17.11 28.04
C PRO A 264 3.74 -16.92 27.90
N GLY A 265 4.19 -15.98 27.07
CA GLY A 265 5.59 -15.82 26.69
C GLY A 265 5.99 -16.75 25.55
N TYR A 266 7.27 -16.78 25.21
CA TYR A 266 7.84 -17.59 24.14
C TYR A 266 9.16 -18.22 24.59
N CYS A 267 9.50 -19.37 24.01
CA CYS A 267 10.74 -20.08 24.32
C CYS A 267 11.88 -19.58 23.44
N THR A 268 13.01 -19.25 24.06
CA THR A 268 14.25 -18.87 23.37
C THR A 268 15.45 -19.27 24.21
N ASP A 269 16.64 -19.29 23.61
CA ASP A 269 17.87 -19.70 24.29
C ASP A 269 18.33 -18.66 25.37
N ALA A 270 17.86 -17.41 25.27
CA ALA A 270 18.15 -16.35 26.24
C ALA A 270 17.05 -15.27 26.31
N CYS A 271 16.62 -14.90 27.51
CA CYS A 271 15.67 -13.84 27.81
C CYS A 271 16.37 -12.47 27.89
N CYS A 272 16.42 -11.77 26.76
CA CYS A 272 16.96 -10.42 26.74
C CYS A 272 15.87 -9.40 27.08
N ASN A 273 16.14 -8.56 28.09
CA ASN A 273 15.29 -7.41 28.36
C ASN A 273 15.47 -6.38 27.25
N SER A 274 14.47 -6.21 26.39
CA SER A 274 14.54 -5.35 25.19
C SER A 274 14.83 -3.88 25.47
N THR A 275 14.67 -3.41 26.72
CA THR A 275 14.98 -2.04 27.11
C THR A 275 16.44 -1.85 27.52
N THR A 276 17.11 -2.91 27.99
CA THR A 276 18.46 -2.82 28.58
C THR A 276 19.50 -3.69 27.89
N HIS A 277 19.05 -4.66 27.10
CA HIS A 277 19.88 -5.64 26.42
C HIS A 277 19.53 -5.72 24.94
N GLU A 278 20.56 -5.94 24.13
CA GLU A 278 20.44 -6.36 22.74
C GLU A 278 20.54 -7.89 22.68
N THR A 279 19.69 -8.52 21.87
CA THR A 279 19.75 -9.96 21.60
C THR A 279 20.85 -10.25 20.57
N CYS A 280 21.87 -10.98 20.99
CA CYS A 280 22.98 -11.40 20.15
C CYS A 280 22.68 -12.78 19.59
N TYR A 281 22.80 -12.97 18.27
CA TYR A 281 22.40 -14.22 17.62
C TYR A 281 23.54 -15.24 17.46
N ASN A 282 24.80 -14.86 17.71
CA ASN A 282 25.94 -15.75 17.46
C ASN A 282 27.11 -15.53 18.44
N PRO A 283 27.18 -16.28 19.56
CA PRO A 283 26.17 -17.21 20.06
C PRO A 283 24.92 -16.48 20.63
N PRO A 284 23.74 -17.15 20.69
CA PRO A 284 22.56 -16.64 21.38
C PRO A 284 22.90 -16.14 22.79
N SER A 285 22.85 -14.84 23.01
CA SER A 285 23.18 -14.21 24.29
C SER A 285 22.57 -12.81 24.40
N CYS A 286 22.61 -12.23 25.59
CA CYS A 286 22.16 -10.86 25.83
C CYS A 286 23.37 -10.00 26.17
N ALA A 287 23.53 -8.86 25.50
CA ALA A 287 24.56 -7.88 25.81
C ALA A 287 23.92 -6.58 26.27
N LEU A 288 24.44 -5.98 27.34
CA LEU A 288 23.94 -4.71 27.86
C LEU A 288 24.12 -3.60 26.82
N ILE A 289 23.05 -2.87 26.52
CA ILE A 289 23.08 -1.74 25.56
C ILE A 289 24.06 -0.67 26.04
N VAL A 290 24.12 -0.42 27.36
CA VAL A 290 25.06 0.52 27.98
C VAL A 290 26.54 0.15 27.81
N ASP A 291 26.83 -1.12 27.53
CA ASP A 291 28.18 -1.62 27.24
C ASP A 291 28.46 -1.70 25.72
N GLY A 292 27.58 -1.09 24.90
CA GLY A 292 27.67 -1.10 23.44
C GLY A 292 26.92 -2.26 22.76
N GLY A 293 26.17 -3.06 23.53
CA GLY A 293 25.39 -4.19 23.02
C GLY A 293 26.26 -5.31 22.44
N CYS A 294 25.70 -6.03 21.46
CA CYS A 294 26.34 -7.20 20.86
C CYS A 294 27.61 -6.82 20.11
N PRO A 295 28.70 -7.61 20.23
CA PRO A 295 29.90 -7.39 19.44
C PRO A 295 29.60 -7.57 17.95
N CYS A 296 30.20 -6.73 17.12
CA CYS A 296 30.08 -6.88 15.68
C CYS A 296 30.88 -8.09 15.17
N PRO A 297 30.43 -8.73 14.07
CA PRO A 297 31.22 -9.73 13.38
C PRO A 297 32.62 -9.21 13.02
N ASP A 298 33.60 -10.10 12.93
CA ASP A 298 34.97 -9.75 12.54
C ASP A 298 34.99 -8.92 11.25
N GLY A 299 35.61 -7.73 11.32
CA GLY A 299 35.69 -6.79 10.20
C GLY A 299 34.64 -5.68 10.19
N GLN A 300 33.64 -5.73 11.09
CA GLN A 300 32.63 -4.70 11.25
C GLN A 300 32.85 -3.87 12.52
N VAL A 301 32.34 -2.64 12.49
CA VAL A 301 32.33 -1.69 13.59
C VAL A 301 30.88 -1.34 13.96
N LYS A 302 30.64 -1.11 15.25
CA LYS A 302 29.33 -0.71 15.76
C LYS A 302 29.13 0.78 15.51
N CYS A 303 27.99 1.14 14.94
CA CYS A 303 27.67 2.49 14.50
C CYS A 303 26.37 3.00 15.07
N GLU A 304 26.31 4.33 15.22
CA GLU A 304 25.10 5.04 15.65
C GLU A 304 24.53 4.51 16.97
N ALA A 305 25.40 4.06 17.88
CA ALA A 305 24.98 3.73 19.23
C ALA A 305 24.49 5.01 19.91
N ASP A 306 23.22 5.01 20.29
CA ASP A 306 22.56 6.10 21.01
C ASP A 306 22.13 5.58 22.38
N LEU A 307 23.05 5.75 23.34
CA LEU A 307 22.87 5.30 24.71
C LEU A 307 21.74 6.06 25.43
N ASP A 308 21.40 7.27 24.98
CA ASP A 308 20.32 8.06 25.59
C ASP A 308 18.94 7.51 25.20
N ASN A 309 18.84 6.89 24.02
CA ASN A 309 17.63 6.27 23.49
C ASN A 309 17.59 4.73 23.60
N ASN A 310 18.49 4.12 24.41
CA ASN A 310 18.65 2.66 24.52
C ASN A 310 18.80 1.98 23.15
N TYR A 311 19.57 2.57 22.25
CA TYR A 311 19.90 1.97 20.95
C TYR A 311 21.38 1.59 20.93
N ALA A 312 21.66 0.29 20.85
CA ALA A 312 23.04 -0.22 20.83
C ALA A 312 23.79 0.12 19.53
N GLY A 313 23.10 0.61 18.50
CA GLY A 313 23.66 0.82 17.17
C GLY A 313 23.55 -0.43 16.30
N PHE A 314 24.12 -0.36 15.10
CA PHE A 314 24.18 -1.47 14.14
C PHE A 314 25.62 -1.74 13.70
N CYS A 315 25.87 -2.95 13.22
CA CYS A 315 27.19 -3.33 12.70
C CYS A 315 27.28 -3.05 11.21
N THR A 316 28.35 -2.38 10.80
CA THR A 316 28.66 -2.07 9.40
C THR A 316 30.18 -2.11 9.19
N ASP A 317 30.63 -2.27 7.95
CA ASP A 317 32.06 -2.34 7.65
C ASP A 317 32.77 -1.00 7.93
N VAL A 318 32.04 0.12 7.86
CA VAL A 318 32.58 1.47 8.03
C VAL A 318 31.60 2.36 8.79
N CYS A 319 32.12 3.05 9.81
CA CYS A 319 31.38 4.00 10.62
C CYS A 319 31.80 5.43 10.33
N CYS A 320 30.96 6.22 9.65
CA CYS A 320 31.23 7.63 9.43
C CYS A 320 30.33 8.48 10.31
N ASP A 321 30.91 9.46 10.99
CA ASP A 321 30.13 10.47 11.69
C ASP A 321 29.44 11.36 10.66
N GLN A 322 28.12 11.19 10.48
CA GLN A 322 27.34 11.94 9.50
C GLN A 322 27.47 13.47 9.63
N LYS A 323 27.89 14.01 10.79
CA LYS A 323 28.09 15.45 11.00
C LYS A 323 29.46 15.95 10.56
N THR A 324 30.48 15.09 10.57
CA THR A 324 31.87 15.51 10.34
C THR A 324 32.54 14.79 9.18
N GLU A 325 31.95 13.70 8.69
CA GLU A 325 32.47 12.80 7.69
C GLU A 325 31.38 12.39 6.68
N GLU A 326 31.79 12.11 5.46
CA GLU A 326 30.93 11.53 4.42
C GLU A 326 31.43 10.14 4.01
N ILE A 327 30.50 9.27 3.66
CA ILE A 327 30.78 7.91 3.17
C ILE A 327 31.23 8.02 1.71
N CYS A 328 32.45 7.58 1.46
CA CYS A 328 33.09 7.59 0.15
C CYS A 328 33.15 6.18 -0.43
N TYR A 329 32.84 6.09 -1.72
CA TYR A 329 32.90 4.86 -2.48
C TYR A 329 34.11 4.90 -3.41
N ASN A 330 35.07 4.00 -3.22
CA ASN A 330 36.16 3.83 -4.19
C ASN A 330 35.61 3.13 -5.43
N GLY A 331 35.47 3.88 -6.53
CA GLY A 331 34.82 3.50 -7.79
C GLY A 331 34.79 2.00 -8.12
N CYS A 332 33.60 1.53 -8.53
CA CYS A 332 33.24 0.16 -8.93
C CYS A 332 33.40 -0.95 -7.87
N GLN A 333 33.98 -0.71 -6.70
CA GLN A 333 33.99 -1.67 -5.60
C GLN A 333 33.16 -1.19 -4.41
N PRO A 334 32.51 -2.10 -3.66
CA PRO A 334 31.71 -1.75 -2.49
C PRO A 334 32.54 -1.27 -1.29
N SER A 335 33.86 -1.11 -1.42
CA SER A 335 34.70 -0.62 -0.33
C SER A 335 34.37 0.84 -0.02
N GLN A 336 33.74 1.04 1.13
CA GLN A 336 33.43 2.34 1.71
C GLN A 336 34.62 2.85 2.54
N PHE A 337 34.75 4.16 2.69
CA PHE A 337 35.64 4.78 3.69
C PHE A 337 35.07 6.15 4.09
N CYS A 338 35.45 6.66 5.27
CA CYS A 338 35.02 7.99 5.71
C CYS A 338 36.02 9.05 5.26
N ALA A 339 35.53 10.14 4.68
CA ALA A 339 36.31 11.34 4.45
C ALA A 339 35.73 12.51 5.23
N LYS A 340 36.58 13.27 5.92
CA LYS A 340 36.15 14.45 6.67
C LYS A 340 35.59 15.51 5.72
N ILE A 341 34.41 16.01 6.03
CA ILE A 341 33.74 17.09 5.27
C ILE A 341 34.64 18.34 5.25
N ILE A 342 35.31 18.65 6.37
CA ILE A 342 36.23 19.79 6.49
C ILE A 342 37.47 19.69 5.59
N ASP A 343 37.84 18.48 5.18
CA ASP A 343 39.00 18.21 4.30
C ASP A 343 38.57 18.15 2.82
N GLY A 344 37.34 18.59 2.51
CA GLY A 344 36.76 18.57 1.15
C GLY A 344 35.99 17.28 0.81
N GLY A 345 35.89 16.35 1.76
CA GLY A 345 35.15 15.10 1.60
C GLY A 345 35.83 14.10 0.65
N CYS A 346 35.03 13.23 0.05
CA CYS A 346 35.37 12.21 -0.92
C CYS A 346 36.14 12.78 -2.10
N PRO A 347 37.27 12.16 -2.47
CA PRO A 347 38.03 12.56 -3.64
C PRO A 347 37.18 12.37 -4.91
N CYS A 348 37.12 13.41 -5.73
CA CYS A 348 36.47 13.34 -7.05
C CYS A 348 37.29 12.46 -8.01
N PRO A 349 36.64 11.80 -8.99
CA PRO A 349 37.33 11.19 -10.12
C PRO A 349 38.22 12.20 -10.86
N GLU A 350 39.32 11.72 -11.46
CA GLU A 350 40.20 12.56 -12.29
C GLU A 350 39.37 13.35 -13.33
N ASN A 351 39.53 14.68 -13.34
CA ASN A 351 38.82 15.68 -14.18
C ASN A 351 37.48 16.23 -13.67
N GLN A 352 37.07 15.94 -12.43
CA GLN A 352 35.96 16.64 -11.79
C GLN A 352 36.45 17.59 -10.70
N VAL A 353 36.03 18.86 -10.76
CA VAL A 353 36.28 19.85 -9.71
C VAL A 353 35.04 19.91 -8.82
N ARG A 354 35.22 19.73 -7.52
CA ARG A 354 34.16 19.93 -6.51
C ARG A 354 34.14 21.41 -6.12
N CYS A 355 33.01 22.07 -6.33
CA CYS A 355 32.93 23.52 -6.18
C CYS A 355 32.57 24.02 -4.77
N GLY A 356 32.27 23.18 -3.78
CA GLY A 356 32.05 23.66 -2.39
C GLY A 356 30.99 24.78 -2.29
N GLN A 357 31.36 25.97 -1.81
CA GLN A 357 30.51 27.18 -1.80
C GLN A 357 30.50 27.95 -3.14
N GLU A 358 30.98 27.32 -4.19
CA GLU A 358 31.04 27.85 -5.54
C GLU A 358 30.08 27.02 -6.43
N GLU A 359 29.49 27.67 -7.43
CA GLU A 359 28.65 27.02 -8.43
C GLU A 359 29.54 26.40 -9.52
N THR A 360 29.23 25.19 -9.95
CA THR A 360 29.89 24.53 -11.08
C THR A 360 29.41 25.14 -12.39
N CYS A 361 30.26 25.91 -13.04
CA CYS A 361 30.00 26.56 -14.31
C CYS A 361 30.47 25.69 -15.48
N TYR A 362 29.58 25.52 -16.45
CA TYR A 362 29.90 24.86 -17.71
C TYR A 362 30.24 25.89 -18.77
N HIS A 363 31.24 25.61 -19.61
CA HIS A 363 31.53 26.46 -20.75
C HIS A 363 30.38 26.34 -21.78
N PRO A 364 29.88 27.47 -22.33
CA PRO A 364 28.77 27.47 -23.29
C PRO A 364 29.10 26.75 -24.62
N ASN A 365 30.36 26.38 -24.86
CA ASN A 365 30.82 25.74 -26.08
C ASN A 365 30.85 24.20 -26.03
N GLY A 366 30.33 23.58 -24.96
CA GLY A 366 30.34 22.11 -24.83
C GLY A 366 31.71 21.49 -24.51
N ASP A 367 32.73 22.30 -24.23
CA ASP A 367 33.99 21.81 -23.68
C ASP A 367 33.74 21.31 -22.24
N THR A 368 34.03 20.03 -21.99
CA THR A 368 33.73 19.28 -20.76
C THR A 368 34.47 19.76 -19.50
N LYS A 369 35.16 20.90 -19.56
CA LYS A 369 35.85 21.47 -18.41
C LYS A 369 34.90 22.39 -17.67
N SER A 370 34.35 21.91 -16.56
CA SER A 370 33.69 22.78 -15.60
C SER A 370 34.72 23.64 -14.86
N TYR A 371 34.33 24.85 -14.48
CA TYR A 371 35.07 25.71 -13.56
C TYR A 371 34.16 26.15 -12.42
N CYS A 372 34.71 26.52 -11.28
CA CYS A 372 33.92 26.94 -10.13
C CYS A 372 33.85 28.46 -10.04
N LYS A 373 32.70 29.00 -9.61
CA LYS A 373 32.54 30.44 -9.34
C LYS A 373 31.74 30.67 -8.06
N ALA A 374 32.29 31.46 -7.14
CA ALA A 374 31.67 31.72 -5.85
C ALA A 374 30.22 32.19 -5.98
N ILE A 375 29.31 31.58 -5.22
CA ILE A 375 27.89 31.97 -5.18
C ILE A 375 27.75 33.42 -4.69
N ALA A 376 28.62 33.83 -3.76
CA ALA A 376 28.71 35.21 -3.26
C ALA A 376 29.01 36.25 -4.36
N ASP A 377 29.66 35.84 -5.45
CA ASP A 377 29.95 36.70 -6.62
C ASP A 377 28.85 36.62 -7.70
N GLY A 378 27.67 36.09 -7.35
CA GLY A 378 26.55 35.86 -8.26
C GLY A 378 26.61 34.52 -9.02
N GLY A 379 27.57 33.65 -8.71
CA GLY A 379 27.74 32.35 -9.36
C GLY A 379 28.08 32.43 -10.85
N CYS A 380 27.65 31.43 -11.61
CA CYS A 380 27.86 31.33 -13.05
C CYS A 380 27.08 32.41 -13.82
N PRO A 381 27.70 33.03 -14.84
CA PRO A 381 26.98 33.95 -15.72
C PRO A 381 25.97 33.18 -16.57
N CYS A 382 24.81 33.79 -16.79
CA CYS A 382 23.82 33.22 -17.69
C CYS A 382 24.23 33.31 -19.16
N PRO A 383 23.77 32.38 -20.01
CA PRO A 383 23.91 32.49 -21.46
C PRO A 383 23.39 33.83 -21.99
N GLU A 384 23.92 34.28 -23.14
CA GLU A 384 23.47 35.50 -23.78
C GLU A 384 21.95 35.45 -24.05
N GLY A 385 21.21 36.43 -23.55
CA GLY A 385 19.74 36.49 -23.62
C GLY A 385 19.00 36.04 -22.35
N GLN A 386 19.70 35.45 -21.37
CA GLN A 386 19.12 35.04 -20.08
C GLN A 386 19.58 35.90 -18.92
N THR A 387 18.72 36.03 -17.91
CA THR A 387 18.99 36.70 -16.64
C THR A 387 18.98 35.68 -15.52
N LYS A 388 19.82 35.89 -14.50
CA LYS A 388 19.87 35.02 -13.32
C LYS A 388 18.76 35.38 -12.35
N CYS A 389 17.93 34.41 -12.00
CA CYS A 389 16.75 34.56 -11.15
C CYS A 389 16.88 33.74 -9.87
N GLY A 390 16.27 34.21 -8.78
CA GLY A 390 16.28 33.51 -7.50
C GLY A 390 17.66 33.34 -6.86
N ALA A 391 18.66 34.15 -7.26
CA ALA A 391 19.96 34.14 -6.61
C ALA A 391 19.88 34.84 -5.25
N ASP A 392 20.24 34.13 -4.19
CA ASP A 392 20.35 34.67 -2.84
C ASP A 392 21.77 34.42 -2.30
N PRO A 393 22.68 35.41 -2.46
CA PRO A 393 24.05 35.31 -1.97
C PRO A 393 24.16 35.14 -0.45
N GLN A 394 23.16 35.54 0.34
CA GLN A 394 23.21 35.41 1.80
C GLN A 394 22.95 33.98 2.26
N ASN A 395 22.15 33.24 1.49
CA ASN A 395 21.75 31.87 1.78
C ASN A 395 22.48 30.82 0.91
N ASN A 396 23.55 31.21 0.21
CA ASN A 396 24.28 30.34 -0.75
C ASN A 396 23.36 29.73 -1.83
N VAL A 397 22.38 30.49 -2.31
CA VAL A 397 21.52 30.07 -3.42
C VAL A 397 22.05 30.70 -4.70
N ALA A 398 22.55 29.87 -5.62
CA ALA A 398 23.18 30.34 -6.86
C ALA A 398 22.21 31.05 -7.82
N GLY A 399 20.91 30.72 -7.76
CA GLY A 399 19.91 31.13 -8.75
C GLY A 399 19.97 30.30 -10.04
N TRP A 400 19.02 30.50 -10.93
CA TRP A 400 18.92 29.82 -12.23
C TRP A 400 18.79 30.82 -13.37
N CYS A 401 19.18 30.42 -14.57
CA CYS A 401 19.09 31.26 -15.76
C CYS A 401 17.75 31.08 -16.47
N ILE A 402 17.07 32.20 -16.73
CA ILE A 402 15.78 32.23 -17.41
C ILE A 402 15.72 33.47 -18.31
N ASP A 403 14.93 33.44 -19.38
CA ASP A 403 14.84 34.55 -20.33
C ASP A 403 14.26 35.82 -19.68
N VAL A 404 13.32 35.64 -18.74
CA VAL A 404 12.67 36.73 -17.99
C VAL A 404 12.57 36.33 -16.52
N CYS A 405 13.13 37.14 -15.64
CA CYS A 405 13.04 36.95 -14.19
C CYS A 405 12.06 37.97 -13.61
N CYS A 406 10.90 37.50 -13.18
CA CYS A 406 9.92 38.34 -12.48
C CYS A 406 10.16 38.28 -10.98
N ASP A 407 10.02 39.42 -10.31
CA ASP A 407 10.05 39.46 -8.85
C ASP A 407 8.79 38.80 -8.30
N VAL A 408 8.94 37.63 -7.67
CA VAL A 408 7.81 36.81 -7.19
C VAL A 408 6.92 37.51 -6.14
N ILE A 409 7.39 38.63 -5.56
CA ILE A 409 6.64 39.39 -4.55
C ILE A 409 5.83 40.51 -5.22
N THR A 410 6.39 41.14 -6.25
CA THR A 410 5.84 42.39 -6.80
C THR A 410 5.34 42.27 -8.23
N GLU A 411 5.69 41.20 -8.94
CA GLU A 411 5.40 40.97 -10.35
C GLU A 411 4.84 39.56 -10.59
N GLU A 412 3.91 39.48 -11.55
CA GLU A 412 3.35 38.23 -12.05
C GLU A 412 3.97 37.92 -13.42
N THR A 413 4.32 36.65 -13.65
CA THR A 413 4.83 36.18 -14.94
C THR A 413 3.67 36.00 -15.92
N CYS A 414 3.65 36.79 -16.98
CA CYS A 414 2.62 36.76 -18.01
C CYS A 414 3.10 36.02 -19.26
N TYR A 415 2.21 35.21 -19.83
CA TYR A 415 2.44 34.54 -21.11
C TYR A 415 1.50 35.14 -22.15
N GLU A 416 2.04 35.94 -23.06
CA GLU A 416 1.31 36.54 -24.16
C GLU A 416 1.58 35.75 -25.44
N VAL A 417 0.54 35.30 -26.13
CA VAL A 417 0.66 34.70 -27.46
C VAL A 417 0.71 35.83 -28.48
N ASP A 418 1.81 35.97 -29.21
CA ASP A 418 1.90 36.99 -30.24
C ASP A 418 1.10 36.64 -31.51
N SER A 419 1.08 37.53 -32.50
CA SER A 419 0.33 37.34 -33.74
C SER A 419 0.76 36.12 -34.56
N ASN A 420 1.91 35.50 -34.25
CA ASN A 420 2.42 34.31 -34.91
C ASN A 420 2.13 33.01 -34.14
N GLY A 421 1.49 33.11 -32.96
CA GLY A 421 1.25 31.95 -32.09
C GLY A 421 2.42 31.61 -31.17
N GLU A 422 3.45 32.46 -31.08
CA GLU A 422 4.59 32.25 -30.19
C GLU A 422 4.31 32.83 -28.79
N TYR A 423 4.62 32.07 -27.74
CA TYR A 423 4.50 32.53 -26.36
C TYR A 423 5.67 33.46 -26.00
N LYS A 424 5.36 34.70 -25.63
CA LYS A 424 6.29 35.65 -25.04
C LYS A 424 6.04 35.75 -23.55
N THR A 425 7.09 35.58 -22.77
CA THR A 425 7.05 35.75 -21.32
C THR A 425 7.34 37.22 -21.00
N SER A 426 6.56 37.84 -20.11
CA SER A 426 6.78 39.21 -19.61
C SER A 426 6.47 39.28 -18.12
N CYS A 427 6.92 40.33 -17.44
CA CYS A 427 6.57 40.60 -16.05
C CYS A 427 5.58 41.77 -15.99
N LYS A 428 4.52 41.64 -15.19
CA LYS A 428 3.65 42.77 -14.86
C LYS A 428 3.51 42.92 -13.36
N ALA A 429 3.57 44.17 -12.89
CA ALA A 429 3.39 44.46 -11.49
C ALA A 429 2.02 43.97 -10.99
N ILE A 430 2.01 43.24 -9.88
CA ILE A 430 0.78 42.76 -9.23
C ILE A 430 -0.10 43.96 -8.81
N ALA A 431 0.53 45.07 -8.40
CA ALA A 431 -0.15 46.32 -8.06
C ALA A 431 -0.92 46.98 -9.22
N ASP A 432 -0.53 46.68 -10.46
CA ASP A 432 -1.21 47.16 -11.68
C ASP A 432 -2.31 46.18 -12.15
N GLY A 433 -2.69 45.22 -11.30
CA GLY A 433 -3.66 44.17 -11.61
C GLY A 433 -3.04 42.89 -12.17
N GLY A 434 -1.70 42.82 -12.32
CA GLY A 434 -0.99 41.65 -12.83
C GLY A 434 -1.28 41.35 -14.31
N CYS A 435 -1.24 40.06 -14.68
CA CYS A 435 -1.51 39.62 -16.05
C CYS A 435 -3.00 39.78 -16.41
N PRO A 436 -3.33 40.33 -17.59
CA PRO A 436 -4.72 40.40 -18.06
C PRO A 436 -5.22 39.01 -18.46
N CYS A 437 -6.47 38.71 -18.14
CA CYS A 437 -7.14 37.50 -18.61
C CYS A 437 -7.50 37.59 -20.09
N GLN A 438 -7.64 36.44 -20.75
CA GLN A 438 -8.13 36.37 -22.13
C GLN A 438 -9.59 36.87 -22.23
N GLU A 439 -10.02 37.30 -23.41
CA GLU A 439 -11.40 37.73 -23.63
C GLU A 439 -12.38 36.60 -23.25
N GLY A 440 -13.35 36.88 -22.39
CA GLY A 440 -14.26 35.88 -21.81
C GLY A 440 -13.79 35.24 -20.49
N TRP A 441 -12.68 35.70 -19.92
CA TRP A 441 -12.16 35.23 -18.64
C TRP A 441 -12.06 36.37 -17.63
N GLU A 442 -12.42 36.11 -16.38
CA GLU A 442 -12.34 37.06 -15.26
C GLU A 442 -11.24 36.64 -14.29
N LYS A 443 -10.56 37.61 -13.68
CA LYS A 443 -9.49 37.36 -12.71
C LYS A 443 -10.09 37.18 -11.32
N CYS A 444 -9.82 36.05 -10.68
CA CYS A 444 -10.42 35.64 -9.42
C CYS A 444 -9.33 35.44 -8.35
N GLY A 445 -9.64 35.81 -7.10
CA GLY A 445 -8.74 35.60 -5.96
C GLY A 445 -7.91 36.80 -5.47
N GLN A 446 -8.26 38.06 -5.78
CA GLN A 446 -7.62 39.20 -5.10
C GLN A 446 -8.18 39.40 -3.68
N ALA A 447 -7.67 38.65 -2.71
CA ALA A 447 -7.92 38.94 -1.30
C ALA A 447 -7.10 40.17 -0.87
N SER A 448 -7.77 41.18 -0.32
CA SER A 448 -7.11 42.29 0.38
C SER A 448 -6.35 41.76 1.61
N THR A 449 -5.11 42.21 1.77
CA THR A 449 -4.20 41.81 2.85
C THR A 449 -4.76 42.13 4.25
N LEU A 450 -5.21 41.10 4.97
CA LEU A 450 -5.44 41.11 6.42
C LEU A 450 -4.73 39.90 7.03
N TRP A 451 -3.72 40.18 7.85
CA TRP A 451 -2.88 39.19 8.51
C TRP A 451 -3.68 38.46 9.60
N MET A 452 -3.86 37.14 9.46
CA MET A 452 -4.23 36.25 10.56
C MET A 452 -3.15 35.19 10.74
N GLN A 453 -2.63 35.10 11.97
CA GLN A 453 -1.63 34.13 12.41
C GLN A 453 -2.24 32.72 12.37
N SER A 454 -1.63 31.80 11.63
CA SER A 454 -1.97 30.37 11.68
C SER A 454 -0.98 29.64 12.57
N GLU A 455 -1.47 29.16 13.72
CA GLU A 455 -0.88 28.01 14.39
C GLU A 455 -1.92 26.88 14.35
N THR A 456 -1.53 25.79 13.67
CA THR A 456 -2.00 24.41 13.82
C THR A 456 -3.51 24.12 13.71
N MET A 457 -3.91 23.47 12.61
CA MET A 457 -4.83 22.31 12.64
C MET A 457 -4.84 21.61 11.28
N SER A 458 -4.44 20.33 11.26
CA SER A 458 -4.38 19.48 10.07
C SER A 458 -5.18 18.20 10.29
N THR A 459 -5.87 17.80 9.22
CA THR A 459 -6.60 16.56 8.94
C THR A 459 -8.01 16.36 9.54
N ARG A 460 -9.03 16.40 8.66
CA ARG A 460 -9.94 15.26 8.39
C ARG A 460 -10.77 15.49 7.12
N HIS A 461 -11.27 14.36 6.60
CA HIS A 461 -11.85 14.13 5.29
C HIS A 461 -13.04 15.02 4.91
N SER A 462 -12.93 15.67 3.75
CA SER A 462 -13.99 15.76 2.74
C SER A 462 -13.31 15.87 1.36
N HIS A 463 -13.91 15.32 0.31
CA HIS A 463 -13.44 15.48 -1.06
C HIS A 463 -13.63 16.93 -1.51
N VAL A 464 -12.72 17.80 -1.09
CA VAL A 464 -12.43 19.09 -1.72
C VAL A 464 -11.10 18.91 -2.43
N TRP A 465 -11.03 19.30 -3.70
CA TRP A 465 -9.76 19.31 -4.43
C TRP A 465 -8.72 20.06 -3.61
N SER A 466 -7.67 19.35 -3.20
CA SER A 466 -6.57 19.90 -2.43
C SER A 466 -5.83 20.92 -3.27
N SER A 467 -5.92 22.20 -2.90
CA SER A 467 -4.97 23.22 -3.35
C SER A 467 -3.55 22.85 -2.89
N PRO A 468 -2.51 23.19 -3.67
CA PRO A 468 -1.14 22.82 -3.34
C PRO A 468 -0.68 23.55 -2.08
N SER A 469 -0.47 22.80 -1.00
CA SER A 469 0.08 23.30 0.26
C SER A 469 1.60 23.23 0.24
N SER A 470 2.25 24.24 -0.37
CA SER A 470 3.62 24.62 -0.02
C SER A 470 3.98 26.00 -0.57
N LEU A 471 4.33 26.90 0.36
CA LEU A 471 5.07 28.17 0.21
C LEU A 471 4.34 29.42 -0.33
N ASP A 472 4.54 30.50 0.42
CA ASP A 472 4.21 31.93 0.24
C ASP A 472 2.78 32.33 -0.11
N SER A 473 2.06 32.88 0.88
CA SER A 473 0.68 33.34 0.82
C SER A 473 0.44 34.64 0.02
N ASN A 474 1.22 34.89 -1.03
CA ASN A 474 0.90 35.89 -2.05
C ASN A 474 0.24 35.18 -3.24
N ILE A 475 -1.02 34.81 -3.07
CA ILE A 475 -1.80 34.16 -4.12
C ILE A 475 -2.02 35.18 -5.25
N THR A 476 -1.33 34.96 -6.38
CA THR A 476 -1.62 35.62 -7.65
C THR A 476 -3.02 35.20 -8.11
N GLY A 477 -3.89 36.16 -8.44
CA GLY A 477 -5.22 35.85 -8.94
C GLY A 477 -5.16 35.03 -10.23
N TRP A 478 -5.99 34.01 -10.36
CA TRP A 478 -6.06 33.16 -11.56
C TRP A 478 -7.24 33.58 -12.44
N CYS A 479 -7.15 33.32 -13.74
CA CYS A 479 -8.23 33.62 -14.68
C CYS A 479 -9.20 32.42 -14.74
N LEU A 480 -10.51 32.69 -14.62
CA LEU A 480 -11.58 31.69 -14.81
C LEU A 480 -12.48 32.08 -15.97
N ASN A 481 -12.94 31.08 -16.74
CA ASN A 481 -13.91 31.27 -17.80
C ASN A 481 -15.31 31.50 -17.18
N ILE A 482 -15.85 32.70 -17.36
CA ILE A 482 -17.14 33.10 -16.76
C ILE A 482 -18.35 32.36 -17.35
N GLU A 483 -18.20 31.67 -18.48
CA GLU A 483 -19.28 30.87 -19.06
C GLU A 483 -19.43 29.49 -18.40
N SER A 484 -18.38 28.98 -17.76
CA SER A 484 -18.37 27.63 -17.16
C SER A 484 -18.16 27.62 -15.65
N GLU A 485 -17.62 28.69 -15.06
CA GLU A 485 -17.21 28.72 -13.66
C GLU A 485 -17.58 30.05 -12.99
N ILE A 486 -17.89 30.02 -11.68
CA ILE A 486 -18.25 31.19 -10.87
C ILE A 486 -17.12 31.54 -9.91
N CYS A 487 -16.88 32.83 -9.70
CA CYS A 487 -15.87 33.32 -8.77
C CYS A 487 -16.52 33.78 -7.48
N CYS A 488 -16.34 33.00 -6.41
CA CYS A 488 -16.77 33.35 -5.07
C CYS A 488 -15.61 33.98 -4.29
N ASP A 489 -15.87 35.07 -3.57
CA ASP A 489 -14.87 35.64 -2.66
C ASP A 489 -14.72 34.70 -1.45
N ALA A 490 -13.58 34.01 -1.34
CA ALA A 490 -13.34 33.03 -0.29
C ALA A 490 -13.42 33.61 1.15
N THR A 491 -13.39 34.94 1.32
CA THR A 491 -13.51 35.59 2.62
C THR A 491 -14.95 35.99 2.96
N THR A 492 -15.82 36.21 1.97
CA THR A 492 -17.19 36.69 2.20
C THR A 492 -18.28 35.78 1.67
N GLU A 493 -17.94 34.79 0.84
CA GLU A 493 -18.87 33.92 0.14
C GLU A 493 -18.41 32.45 0.15
N GLU A 494 -19.35 31.53 0.29
CA GLU A 494 -19.16 30.09 0.13
C GLU A 494 -19.63 29.66 -1.27
N THR A 495 -18.86 28.78 -1.93
CA THR A 495 -19.24 28.18 -3.21
C THR A 495 -20.26 27.07 -2.97
N CYS A 496 -21.48 27.26 -3.47
CA CYS A 496 -22.59 26.35 -3.31
C CYS A 496 -22.90 25.58 -4.58
N TYR A 497 -23.41 24.37 -4.41
CA TYR A 497 -23.86 23.50 -5.50
C TYR A 497 -25.35 23.20 -5.32
N GLU A 498 -26.16 23.57 -6.30
CA GLU A 498 -27.55 23.15 -6.40
C GLU A 498 -27.67 22.05 -7.46
N VAL A 499 -28.23 20.91 -7.09
CA VAL A 499 -28.55 19.84 -8.03
C VAL A 499 -29.98 20.04 -8.49
N ASP A 500 -30.19 20.30 -9.78
CA ASP A 500 -31.52 20.29 -10.34
C ASP A 500 -32.05 18.85 -10.33
N SER A 501 -33.04 18.58 -9.46
CA SER A 501 -33.63 17.25 -9.27
C SER A 501 -34.25 16.64 -10.54
N PHE A 502 -34.52 17.46 -11.57
CA PHE A 502 -35.08 16.99 -12.85
C PHE A 502 -34.02 16.73 -13.91
N THR A 503 -32.96 17.54 -13.99
CA THR A 503 -31.93 17.41 -15.05
C THR A 503 -30.64 16.74 -14.59
N LEU A 504 -30.40 16.63 -13.27
CA LEU A 504 -29.12 16.21 -12.68
C LEU A 504 -27.93 17.12 -13.05
N GLU A 505 -28.20 18.33 -13.55
CA GLU A 505 -27.16 19.33 -13.76
C GLU A 505 -26.81 20.00 -12.42
N TYR A 506 -25.52 20.20 -12.19
CA TYR A 506 -25.00 20.94 -11.04
C TYR A 506 -24.89 22.42 -11.42
N LYS A 507 -25.59 23.28 -10.68
CA LYS A 507 -25.42 24.72 -10.77
C LYS A 507 -24.56 25.19 -9.61
N THR A 508 -23.43 25.81 -9.94
CA THR A 508 -22.55 26.43 -8.96
C THR A 508 -22.96 27.89 -8.76
N TYR A 509 -23.08 28.35 -7.51
CA TYR A 509 -23.40 29.73 -7.18
C TYR A 509 -22.70 30.17 -5.89
N CYS A 510 -22.51 31.47 -5.69
CA CYS A 510 -21.90 32.01 -4.47
C CYS A 510 -22.99 32.43 -3.47
N LYS A 511 -22.77 32.15 -2.19
CA LYS A 511 -23.67 32.56 -1.11
C LYS A 511 -22.87 33.24 -0.01
N ALA A 512 -23.32 34.41 0.42
CA ALA A 512 -22.63 35.17 1.46
C ALA A 512 -22.52 34.35 2.76
N ILE A 513 -21.31 34.29 3.33
CA ILE A 513 -21.01 33.64 4.61
C ILE A 513 -21.86 34.26 5.73
N VAL A 514 -22.04 35.59 5.71
CA VAL A 514 -22.88 36.32 6.67
C VAL A 514 -24.37 35.97 6.61
N ASP A 515 -24.82 35.35 5.52
CA ASP A 515 -26.19 34.85 5.37
C ASP A 515 -26.30 33.36 5.77
N GLY A 516 -25.28 32.81 6.44
CA GLY A 516 -25.23 31.42 6.90
C GLY A 516 -24.61 30.44 5.90
N GLY A 517 -23.98 30.92 4.83
CA GLY A 517 -23.37 30.09 3.79
C GLY A 517 -24.41 29.27 2.99
N CYS A 518 -23.96 28.18 2.37
CA CYS A 518 -24.78 27.29 1.57
C CYS A 518 -25.88 26.61 2.41
N PRO A 519 -27.10 26.45 1.89
CA PRO A 519 -28.11 25.65 2.59
C PRO A 519 -27.67 24.18 2.69
N CYS A 520 -27.93 23.56 3.84
CA CYS A 520 -27.80 22.10 3.97
C CYS A 520 -28.88 21.39 3.14
N TRP A 521 -28.62 20.15 2.75
CA TRP A 521 -29.61 19.33 2.05
C TRP A 521 -30.84 19.06 2.93
N ASP A 522 -31.98 18.76 2.32
CA ASP A 522 -33.18 18.39 3.06
C ASP A 522 -32.89 17.19 3.98
N GLY A 523 -33.23 17.34 5.26
CA GLY A 523 -32.93 16.34 6.31
C GLY A 523 -31.54 16.49 6.93
N TRP A 524 -30.80 17.54 6.61
CA TRP A 524 -29.51 17.87 7.22
C TRP A 524 -29.59 19.23 7.93
N GLU A 525 -28.89 19.38 9.04
CA GLU A 525 -28.75 20.64 9.78
C GLU A 525 -27.30 21.11 9.85
N ARG A 526 -27.10 22.42 9.96
CA ARG A 526 -25.77 23.04 10.01
C ARG A 526 -25.29 23.04 11.47
N CYS A 527 -24.11 22.47 11.70
CA CYS A 527 -23.54 22.24 13.02
C CYS A 527 -22.20 22.91 13.21
N GLY A 528 -21.95 23.37 14.44
CA GLY A 528 -20.70 24.03 14.80
C GLY A 528 -20.49 25.37 14.11
N ALA A 529 -21.55 26.05 13.67
CA ALA A 529 -21.42 27.43 13.20
C ALA A 529 -21.08 28.35 14.37
N ASP A 530 -20.05 29.18 14.22
CA ASP A 530 -19.60 30.14 15.21
C ASP A 530 -19.55 31.55 14.59
N ASP A 531 -20.53 32.36 14.98
CA ASP A 531 -20.67 33.76 14.56
C ASP A 531 -19.47 34.62 14.98
N ALA A 532 -18.71 34.23 16.02
CA ALA A 532 -17.58 35.01 16.53
C ALA A 532 -16.31 34.83 15.70
N THR A 533 -16.08 33.63 15.16
CA THR A 533 -14.94 33.35 14.27
C THR A 533 -15.27 33.47 12.78
N GLY A 534 -16.56 33.61 12.45
CA GLY A 534 -17.04 33.56 11.06
C GLY A 534 -16.99 32.14 10.47
N TYR A 535 -16.85 31.12 11.33
CA TYR A 535 -16.87 29.74 10.91
C TYR A 535 -18.31 29.30 10.67
N ILE A 536 -18.62 28.98 9.42
CA ILE A 536 -19.99 28.67 8.99
C ILE A 536 -20.50 27.29 9.45
N GLY A 537 -19.67 26.46 10.08
CA GLY A 537 -20.04 25.10 10.46
C GLY A 537 -20.09 24.12 9.29
N TYR A 538 -20.57 22.90 9.55
CA TYR A 538 -20.70 21.82 8.57
C TYR A 538 -22.10 21.20 8.63
N CYS A 539 -22.62 20.72 7.51
CA CYS A 539 -23.91 20.04 7.48
C CYS A 539 -23.76 18.59 7.99
N ILE A 540 -24.65 18.18 8.90
CA ILE A 540 -24.82 16.78 9.32
C ILE A 540 -26.24 16.31 9.07
N ASP A 541 -26.42 15.01 8.88
CA ASP A 541 -27.74 14.39 8.81
C ASP A 541 -28.48 14.62 10.15
N ILE A 542 -29.77 14.95 10.12
CA ILE A 542 -30.59 15.20 11.32
C ILE A 542 -30.69 13.97 12.25
N SER A 543 -30.30 12.79 11.76
CA SER A 543 -30.16 11.58 12.58
C SER A 543 -28.88 11.52 13.41
N ASP A 544 -27.88 12.35 13.08
CA ASP A 544 -26.68 12.57 13.87
C ASP A 544 -26.88 13.76 14.83
N ILE A 545 -26.18 13.75 15.96
CA ILE A 545 -26.39 14.74 17.02
C ILE A 545 -25.41 15.90 16.89
N CYS A 546 -25.96 17.11 16.81
CA CYS A 546 -25.22 18.37 16.81
C CYS A 546 -24.84 18.77 18.24
N CYS A 547 -23.55 18.75 18.59
CA CYS A 547 -23.07 19.31 19.86
C CYS A 547 -22.43 20.68 19.63
N ASP A 548 -22.77 21.63 20.50
CA ASP A 548 -22.11 22.93 20.57
C ASP A 548 -20.66 22.75 21.04
N PHE A 549 -19.68 23.11 20.20
CA PHE A 549 -18.25 22.92 20.50
C PHE A 549 -17.79 23.67 21.76
N ASP A 550 -18.42 24.79 22.08
CA ASP A 550 -18.02 25.63 23.21
C ASP A 550 -18.62 25.13 24.53
N THR A 551 -19.80 24.51 24.47
CA THR A 551 -20.56 24.17 25.68
C THR A 551 -20.82 22.68 25.85
N GLN A 552 -20.51 21.85 24.86
CA GLN A 552 -20.86 20.42 24.85
C GLN A 552 -19.76 19.53 24.26
N LEU A 553 -19.58 18.35 24.87
CA LEU A 553 -18.72 17.28 24.37
C LEU A 553 -19.59 16.19 23.72
N HIS A 554 -19.16 15.66 22.58
CA HIS A 554 -19.80 14.52 21.95
C HIS A 554 -19.43 13.22 22.70
N CYS A 555 -20.42 12.57 23.32
CA CYS A 555 -20.25 11.34 24.10
C CYS A 555 -21.09 10.20 23.51
N TYR A 556 -20.77 8.97 23.90
CA TYR A 556 -21.57 7.78 23.59
C TYR A 556 -22.05 7.14 24.89
N ASP A 557 -23.29 6.65 24.90
CA ASP A 557 -23.82 5.90 26.04
C ASP A 557 -23.38 4.42 26.00
N GLU A 558 -23.84 3.62 26.96
CA GLU A 558 -23.55 2.18 27.05
C GLU A 558 -24.07 1.35 25.85
N TYR A 559 -24.94 1.95 25.01
CA TYR A 559 -25.49 1.35 23.79
C TYR A 559 -24.88 1.94 22.51
N TYR A 560 -23.81 2.72 22.62
CA TYR A 560 -23.19 3.45 21.50
C TYR A 560 -24.14 4.45 20.81
N LEU A 561 -25.17 4.93 21.50
CA LEU A 561 -25.97 6.04 21.00
C LEU A 561 -25.24 7.35 21.31
N PRO A 562 -25.02 8.23 20.31
CA PRO A 562 -24.39 9.51 20.56
C PRO A 562 -25.30 10.37 21.46
N TYR A 563 -24.70 11.27 22.24
CA TYR A 563 -25.39 12.36 22.94
C TYR A 563 -24.42 13.51 23.26
N CYS A 564 -24.96 14.71 23.51
CA CYS A 564 -24.16 15.85 23.93
C CYS A 564 -24.09 15.97 25.45
N TYR A 565 -22.87 16.06 25.98
CA TYR A 565 -22.61 16.27 27.39
C TYR A 565 -22.19 17.72 27.65
N ASN A 566 -22.95 18.45 28.46
CA ASN A 566 -22.67 19.87 28.73
C ASN A 566 -21.43 20.02 29.63
N ILE A 567 -20.41 20.73 29.15
CA ILE A 567 -19.12 20.94 29.86
C ILE A 567 -19.11 22.20 30.74
N THR A 568 -20.21 22.96 30.80
CA THR A 568 -20.27 24.16 31.66
C THR A 568 -20.32 23.80 33.15
N GLY A 569 -19.24 24.13 33.88
CA GLY A 569 -19.19 24.09 35.35
C GLY A 569 -18.59 22.81 35.97
N VAL A 570 -17.81 22.02 35.22
CA VAL A 570 -17.15 20.81 35.73
C VAL A 570 -15.63 20.91 35.52
N ASP A 571 -14.85 20.76 36.59
CA ASP A 571 -13.38 20.85 36.54
C ASP A 571 -12.72 19.58 35.95
N ASP A 572 -13.48 18.52 35.69
CA ASP A 572 -13.03 17.26 35.07
C ASP A 572 -13.87 16.94 33.81
N ILE A 573 -13.22 16.99 32.64
CA ILE A 573 -13.83 16.67 31.35
C ILE A 573 -13.72 15.16 31.13
N ASN A 574 -14.72 14.38 31.54
CA ASN A 574 -14.84 12.96 31.22
C ASN A 574 -16.31 12.57 30.96
N CYS A 575 -16.58 11.85 29.86
CA CYS A 575 -17.91 11.27 29.62
C CYS A 575 -18.22 10.26 30.75
N PRO A 576 -19.37 10.38 31.45
CA PRO A 576 -19.61 9.69 32.72
C PRO A 576 -19.79 8.16 32.67
N VAL A 577 -19.71 7.51 31.50
CA VAL A 577 -20.15 6.10 31.32
C VAL A 577 -19.00 5.09 31.17
N LEU A 578 -17.73 5.49 31.25
CA LEU A 578 -16.60 4.55 31.33
C LEU A 578 -15.79 4.73 32.61
N GLN A 579 -16.37 4.34 33.75
CA GLN A 579 -15.60 4.07 34.97
C GLN A 579 -15.86 2.64 35.46
N CYS A 580 -15.04 1.71 34.98
CA CYS A 580 -14.73 0.48 35.70
C CYS A 580 -13.39 0.69 36.43
N ASN A 581 -13.48 1.11 37.69
CA ASN A 581 -12.56 0.91 38.82
C ASN A 581 -11.05 0.73 38.55
N GLY A 582 -10.22 1.69 38.98
CA GLY A 582 -8.90 1.40 39.56
C GLY A 582 -7.74 2.36 39.27
N ASN A 583 -7.50 3.26 40.23
CA ASN A 583 -6.26 3.97 40.58
C ASN A 583 -5.86 5.27 39.87
N ASN A 584 -5.81 6.29 40.73
CA ASN A 584 -5.23 7.61 40.55
C ASN A 584 -3.72 7.54 40.34
N ASN A 585 -3.21 8.23 39.31
CA ASN A 585 -2.03 9.10 39.42
C ASN A 585 -1.94 10.03 38.20
N ASN A 586 -1.85 11.33 38.51
CA ASN A 586 -1.56 12.40 37.56
C ASN A 586 -0.14 12.27 36.99
N THR A 587 -0.01 12.22 35.66
CA THR A 587 1.10 12.86 34.95
C THR A 587 0.63 13.22 33.53
N MET A 588 0.68 14.51 33.19
CA MET A 588 0.54 15.00 31.82
C MET A 588 1.63 14.40 30.93
N MET A 589 1.24 13.76 29.83
CA MET A 589 2.04 13.71 28.61
C MET A 589 1.11 13.84 27.39
N VAL A 590 1.29 14.95 26.68
CA VAL A 590 0.95 15.09 25.26
C VAL A 590 1.89 14.15 24.52
N ASN A 591 1.36 13.06 23.96
CA ASN A 591 1.93 12.37 22.80
C ASN A 591 0.85 11.49 22.16
N ASN A 592 0.46 11.89 20.96
CA ASN A 592 -0.32 11.09 20.03
C ASN A 592 0.55 9.93 19.55
N ASP A 593 0.17 8.71 19.91
CA ASP A 593 0.47 7.53 19.09
C ASP A 593 -0.71 6.55 19.14
N ARG A 594 -1.15 6.17 17.94
CA ARG A 594 -2.19 5.18 17.68
C ARG A 594 -1.80 3.85 18.34
N LYS A 595 -2.41 3.54 19.48
CA LYS A 595 -2.71 2.15 19.84
C LYS A 595 -4.12 1.82 19.35
N LEU A 596 -4.20 1.43 18.07
CA LEU A 596 -5.30 0.59 17.62
C LEU A 596 -5.14 -0.75 18.36
N ALA A 597 -6.07 -1.02 19.28
CA ALA A 597 -6.23 -2.34 19.85
C ALA A 597 -6.44 -3.32 18.69
N GLN A 598 -5.53 -4.29 18.56
CA GLN A 598 -5.68 -5.44 17.70
C GLN A 598 -6.85 -6.27 18.25
N GLY A 599 -7.99 -6.16 17.58
CA GLY A 599 -9.11 -7.07 17.75
C GLY A 599 -9.76 -7.25 16.38
N ASP A 600 -9.79 -8.48 15.88
CA ASP A 600 -10.30 -8.87 14.57
C ASP A 600 -11.82 -8.60 14.37
N ASN A 601 -12.49 -7.96 15.34
CA ASN A 601 -13.93 -7.73 15.35
C ASN A 601 -14.38 -6.35 14.79
N SER A 602 -13.47 -5.43 14.43
CA SER A 602 -13.88 -4.05 14.06
C SER A 602 -14.58 -3.97 12.70
N LEU A 603 -14.19 -4.81 11.73
CA LEU A 603 -14.78 -4.84 10.38
C LEU A 603 -16.16 -5.51 10.36
N VAL A 604 -16.35 -6.55 11.18
CA VAL A 604 -17.62 -7.28 11.28
C VAL A 604 -18.68 -6.43 11.98
N SER A 605 -18.32 -5.72 13.06
CA SER A 605 -19.24 -4.78 13.71
C SER A 605 -19.63 -3.60 12.80
N TYR A 606 -18.70 -3.11 11.97
CA TYR A 606 -19.00 -2.06 10.98
C TYR A 606 -19.95 -2.56 9.88
N LEU A 607 -19.74 -3.77 9.37
CA LEU A 607 -20.65 -4.39 8.40
C LEU A 607 -22.06 -4.55 8.97
N HIS A 608 -22.20 -5.01 10.21
CA HIS A 608 -23.50 -5.18 10.87
C HIS A 608 -24.26 -3.84 11.05
N HIS A 609 -23.53 -2.76 11.36
CA HIS A 609 -24.12 -1.42 11.44
C HIS A 609 -24.69 -0.97 10.07
N LEU A 610 -23.92 -1.16 8.99
CA LEU A 610 -24.37 -0.82 7.63
C LEU A 610 -25.58 -1.67 7.19
N GLU A 611 -25.58 -2.96 7.48
CA GLU A 611 -26.71 -3.86 7.17
C GLU A 611 -28.00 -3.45 7.91
N THR A 612 -27.86 -3.03 9.17
CA THR A 612 -28.99 -2.52 9.97
C THR A 612 -29.53 -1.21 9.40
N LYS A 613 -28.65 -0.30 8.93
CA LYS A 613 -29.04 0.95 8.26
C LYS A 613 -29.73 0.68 6.92
N TYR A 614 -29.23 -0.28 6.14
CA TYR A 614 -29.86 -0.73 4.89
C TYR A 614 -31.27 -1.30 5.11
N ALA A 615 -31.44 -2.16 6.12
CA ALA A 615 -32.73 -2.75 6.47
C ALA A 615 -33.77 -1.68 6.81
N LYS A 616 -33.40 -0.65 7.60
CA LYS A 616 -34.30 0.47 7.94
C LYS A 616 -34.71 1.26 6.69
N LEU A 617 -33.77 1.63 5.83
CA LEU A 617 -34.04 2.39 4.60
C LEU A 617 -34.92 1.61 3.61
N SER A 618 -34.75 0.29 3.52
CA SER A 618 -35.52 -0.56 2.60
C SER A 618 -37.02 -0.69 2.95
N THR A 619 -37.42 -0.30 4.18
CA THR A 619 -38.81 -0.42 4.66
C THR A 619 -39.65 0.86 4.46
N ILE A 620 -39.04 1.97 4.06
CA ILE A 620 -39.74 3.25 3.88
C ILE A 620 -40.56 3.21 2.58
N LYS A 621 -41.89 3.09 2.70
CA LYS A 621 -42.85 3.22 1.59
C LYS A 621 -43.60 4.56 1.70
N SER A 622 -43.08 5.60 1.06
CA SER A 622 -43.73 6.91 0.94
C SER A 622 -43.45 7.53 -0.43
N ASN A 623 -44.45 8.18 -1.02
CA ASN A 623 -44.53 8.53 -2.45
C ASN A 623 -43.68 9.72 -2.90
N ASP A 624 -43.04 10.48 -2.00
CA ASP A 624 -42.37 11.74 -2.39
C ASP A 624 -40.82 11.70 -2.33
N HIS A 625 -40.19 10.60 -1.86
CA HIS A 625 -38.71 10.49 -1.75
C HIS A 625 -38.13 9.17 -2.30
N VAL A 626 -38.79 8.57 -3.30
CA VAL A 626 -38.43 7.25 -3.83
C VAL A 626 -37.03 7.22 -4.45
N LYS A 627 -36.54 8.31 -5.06
CA LYS A 627 -35.26 8.31 -5.77
C LYS A 627 -34.03 8.46 -4.86
N ASP A 628 -34.06 9.33 -3.86
CA ASP A 628 -32.90 9.54 -2.98
C ASP A 628 -32.75 8.40 -1.97
N THR A 629 -33.87 7.91 -1.43
CA THR A 629 -33.89 6.66 -0.63
C THR A 629 -33.35 5.49 -1.45
N TYR A 630 -33.68 5.41 -2.75
CA TYR A 630 -33.15 4.37 -3.64
C TYR A 630 -31.64 4.51 -3.89
N ARG A 631 -31.11 5.71 -4.11
CA ARG A 631 -29.67 5.95 -4.30
C ARG A 631 -28.86 5.65 -3.03
N GLN A 632 -29.34 6.10 -1.87
CA GLN A 632 -28.71 5.78 -0.58
C GLN A 632 -28.75 4.28 -0.30
N THR A 633 -29.86 3.62 -0.62
CA THR A 633 -30.00 2.15 -0.51
C THR A 633 -29.03 1.43 -1.45
N LEU A 634 -28.84 1.92 -2.68
CA LEU A 634 -27.91 1.33 -3.65
C LEU A 634 -26.44 1.53 -3.25
N ALA A 635 -26.08 2.72 -2.77
CA ALA A 635 -24.74 3.02 -2.28
C ALA A 635 -24.39 2.17 -1.05
N LEU A 636 -25.30 2.08 -0.07
CA LEU A 636 -25.12 1.19 1.09
C LEU A 636 -24.97 -0.27 0.66
N LYS A 637 -25.77 -0.73 -0.31
CA LYS A 637 -25.69 -2.10 -0.83
C LYS A 637 -24.32 -2.38 -1.46
N GLN A 638 -23.77 -1.42 -2.19
CA GLN A 638 -22.45 -1.53 -2.81
C GLN A 638 -21.32 -1.54 -1.77
N GLU A 639 -21.41 -0.69 -0.74
CA GLU A 639 -20.42 -0.64 0.34
C GLU A 639 -20.43 -1.92 1.18
N ILE A 640 -21.62 -2.43 1.53
CA ILE A 640 -21.81 -3.74 2.17
C ILE A 640 -21.19 -4.85 1.30
N HIS A 641 -21.43 -4.81 -0.01
CA HIS A 641 -20.86 -5.80 -0.95
C HIS A 641 -19.33 -5.75 -0.99
N ASN A 642 -18.73 -4.56 -1.04
CA ASN A 642 -17.28 -4.39 -1.06
C ASN A 642 -16.62 -4.86 0.25
N LEU A 643 -17.22 -4.56 1.41
CA LEU A 643 -16.73 -5.03 2.71
C LEU A 643 -16.82 -6.56 2.83
N ARG A 644 -17.92 -7.16 2.39
CA ARG A 644 -18.04 -8.63 2.31
C ARG A 644 -16.96 -9.24 1.43
N ARG A 645 -16.62 -8.61 0.30
CA ARG A 645 -15.55 -9.07 -0.59
C ARG A 645 -14.17 -9.00 0.07
N ILE A 646 -13.90 -7.96 0.84
CA ILE A 646 -12.64 -7.81 1.59
C ILE A 646 -12.54 -8.87 2.69
N ILE A 647 -13.61 -9.09 3.45
CA ILE A 647 -13.68 -10.13 4.49
C ILE A 647 -13.46 -11.51 3.85
N ASN A 648 -14.10 -11.81 2.72
CA ASN A 648 -13.96 -13.09 2.03
C ASN A 648 -12.58 -13.34 1.39
N LEU A 649 -11.79 -12.29 1.11
CA LEU A 649 -10.44 -12.43 0.55
C LEU A 649 -9.40 -12.82 1.61
N HIS A 650 -9.67 -12.55 2.90
CA HIS A 650 -8.82 -12.96 4.00
C HIS A 650 -9.00 -14.43 4.41
N ASP A 651 -10.01 -15.12 3.89
CA ASP A 651 -10.36 -16.52 4.21
C ASP A 651 -9.91 -17.57 3.16
N VAL A 652 -8.99 -17.21 2.24
CA VAL A 652 -8.49 -18.16 1.23
C VAL A 652 -7.25 -18.91 1.75
N PRO A 653 -7.28 -20.24 1.98
CA PRO A 653 -6.09 -21.00 2.33
C PRO A 653 -5.11 -21.11 1.14
N PRO A 654 -3.79 -21.16 1.37
CA PRO A 654 -2.81 -21.22 0.29
C PRO A 654 -2.92 -22.52 -0.51
N LYS A 655 -2.96 -22.41 -1.85
CA LYS A 655 -3.04 -23.54 -2.79
C LYS A 655 -1.80 -24.45 -2.64
N ARG A 656 -2.02 -25.72 -2.26
CA ARG A 656 -1.00 -26.79 -2.33
C ARG A 656 -0.70 -27.16 -3.78
N SER A 657 0.57 -27.04 -4.18
CA SER A 657 1.11 -27.57 -5.43
C SER A 657 1.21 -29.11 -5.36
N ALA A 658 0.49 -29.81 -6.24
CA ALA A 658 0.54 -31.26 -6.37
C ALA A 658 1.82 -31.72 -7.11
N VAL A 659 2.78 -32.28 -6.38
CA VAL A 659 3.91 -33.03 -6.96
C VAL A 659 3.49 -34.51 -7.08
N LYS A 660 3.45 -35.02 -8.31
CA LYS A 660 3.26 -36.44 -8.64
C LYS A 660 4.44 -37.27 -8.14
N ASN A 661 4.24 -38.09 -7.12
CA ASN A 661 5.17 -39.16 -6.76
C ASN A 661 4.90 -40.43 -7.59
N ARG A 662 5.86 -40.80 -8.44
CA ARG A 662 5.96 -42.15 -9.02
C ARG A 662 7.06 -42.92 -8.30
N GLY A 663 6.66 -43.99 -7.63
CA GLY A 663 7.40 -45.25 -7.50
C GLY A 663 8.56 -45.30 -6.51
N LEU A 664 8.45 -46.21 -5.54
CA LEU A 664 9.42 -47.29 -5.32
C LEU A 664 8.93 -48.19 -4.17
N ASN A 665 8.27 -49.28 -4.54
CA ASN A 665 8.25 -50.51 -3.74
C ASN A 665 9.53 -51.28 -4.08
N PHE A 666 10.40 -51.61 -3.09
CA PHE A 666 11.01 -52.95 -2.91
C PHE A 666 12.05 -53.03 -1.77
N TRP A 667 12.08 -54.22 -1.13
CA TRP A 667 12.92 -54.78 -0.04
C TRP A 667 12.59 -54.30 1.40
N ALA A 668 11.99 -55.08 2.31
CA ALA A 668 12.11 -56.49 2.76
C ALA A 668 12.97 -56.65 4.02
N LYS A 669 12.30 -57.11 5.09
CA LYS A 669 12.79 -57.89 6.23
C LYS A 669 14.09 -57.44 6.92
N HIS A 670 13.93 -56.86 8.10
CA HIS A 670 14.25 -57.60 9.33
C HIS A 670 13.27 -57.27 10.45
#